data_AF-O94653-F1
#
_entry.id   AF-O94653-F1
#
_cell.length_a   1.000
_cell.length_b   1.000
_cell.length_c   1.000
_cell.angle_alpha   90.00
_cell.angle_beta   90.00
_cell.angle_gamma   90.00
#
_symmetry.space_group_name_H-M   'P 1'
#
loop_
_entity.id
_entity.type
_entity.pdbx_description
1 polymer ?
#
loop_
_entity_poly.entity_id
_entity_poly.type
_entity_poly.pdbx_seq_one_letter_code
_entity_poly.pdbx_strand_id
1 'polypeptide(L)'
;MDEKKGHYAKHSGPKAEKKKLKKVSDGSASNNPKAFAVASAGRMARQAMRTADISQKKLHVPMVDRTPDEAPPPVIVAVMGPPGTGKSTLIKSLVRRYSKYTISQITGPITVVAGKKRRITFLECPNDLSSMIDVAKIADLVLLLIDANFGFEMETMEFLNILAPHGMPRIMGVLTHLDLFKKTSTLREAKKRLKHRFWTELYQGAKLFYLSGVLNGRYPDREILNLSRFISVMKFRPLRWRNQHPYLLADRMEDLTLPVDIEQNPKVGRKITLYGYLHGTNLPKHDASVHIPGVGDFVTSDVSSLEDPCPPPDADKVRRRRLSEKQKLIYGPMADIGGILFDKDRVYIEVPTSNFSKDENSEAGFGERMVMQLQEAQQPLGVDGNSGLQLFSNSDAIDTVDRESSEIDNVGRKTRRQPTGLINQELIKEDEGAFDDSDVNSADENEDVDFTGKIGAINNEDESDNEEVAFADSDSDLGGQFDDEDSNLRWKEGLASKAALAYSQSGKRRRNIQKIFYDESLSPKDAYAEYKGESAKSSESDLVVSDDEEDFFKVSKVANESISSNHEKLMESESDRLSKKWENPQLLAQLKSRFITGSLLDSIEGQEEVSQDDEEGDFEDLEDEENSSDNEMEESSGSSVTAENEESADEVDFQTEREENARKKEELRLRFEEEDRGDPEKKDVDWYTEEKEKIARQLVINREAFEDMDPESRAEIEGYRAGTYVRIVINDVPFEFVEHFDSRYPVVVGGLLPNEQRYGLVQVRIKRHRWHKKILKTNDPLIFSMGWRRFQSIPVYSISDSRTRNRMLKYTPEHMHCFGTFYGPFVAPNSGFCAVQSVANSFAKAGSFRIAATGSVLNIDQSTDIVKKLKLTGVPYKIFKNTAFIKKMFSSPLEVAKFEGANIRTVSGIRGQVKKAVDQEHGHFRATFEDKILMSDIVFLRAWYPVQVRKFCTMVTNLLETDKTEWNGMRLTGEVRHELGLKTPLRPNSQYQEIVRPSRHFNPLKVPASLQAQLPFNSRQKALRPRSKPTYMQKRTVLLNAEERKVRDLLQKVMTLHTDKEAKRKAKKAAEHERYHKRMQKEEQAYIEKKREEKAEWFAQHGKRLRQDGNSSGSGKRSKN
;
A
#
# COMPACT_ATOMS: atom_id res chain seq x y z
N MET A 1 75.86 4.41 -65.43
CA MET A 1 75.86 4.89 -64.03
C MET A 1 74.56 5.64 -63.81
N ASP A 2 73.45 4.93 -63.62
CA ASP A 2 72.11 5.47 -63.90
C ASP A 2 71.09 5.11 -62.81
N GLU A 3 71.14 5.84 -61.69
CA GLU A 3 70.16 5.72 -60.60
C GLU A 3 68.79 6.28 -61.02
N LYS A 4 67.99 5.45 -61.69
CA LYS A 4 66.58 5.77 -62.00
C LYS A 4 65.75 5.77 -60.72
N LYS A 5 65.55 6.96 -60.15
CA LYS A 5 64.76 7.23 -58.94
C LYS A 5 63.39 6.54 -58.98
N GLY A 6 63.13 5.70 -57.99
CA GLY A 6 61.85 4.99 -57.84
C GLY A 6 60.66 5.94 -57.64
N HIS A 7 59.49 5.55 -58.15
CA HIS A 7 58.27 6.35 -58.04
C HIS A 7 57.67 6.29 -56.62
N TYR A 8 57.53 7.45 -55.97
CA TYR A 8 56.84 7.56 -54.68
C TYR A 8 55.37 7.13 -54.76
N ALA A 9 54.96 6.26 -53.84
CA ALA A 9 53.56 5.94 -53.62
C ALA A 9 52.78 7.16 -53.10
N LYS A 10 51.56 7.38 -53.61
CA LYS A 10 50.74 8.55 -53.24
C LYS A 10 50.01 8.32 -51.92
N HIS A 11 50.65 8.68 -50.81
CA HIS A 11 50.14 8.49 -49.45
C HIS A 11 49.01 9.45 -49.01
N SER A 12 48.63 10.45 -49.83
CA SER A 12 47.67 11.50 -49.49
C SER A 12 46.64 11.79 -50.60
N GLY A 13 45.55 12.48 -50.22
CA GLY A 13 44.45 12.90 -51.11
C GLY A 13 43.24 11.95 -51.11
N PRO A 14 42.08 12.38 -51.66
CA PRO A 14 40.80 11.67 -51.50
C PRO A 14 40.73 10.27 -52.15
N LYS A 15 41.62 9.95 -53.10
CA LYS A 15 41.79 8.58 -53.61
C LYS A 15 42.61 7.68 -52.66
N ALA A 16 43.53 8.25 -51.87
CA ALA A 16 44.23 7.54 -50.81
C ALA A 16 43.33 7.36 -49.57
N GLU A 17 42.52 8.35 -49.23
CA GLU A 17 41.47 8.21 -48.20
C GLU A 17 40.45 7.14 -48.60
N LYS A 18 39.97 7.11 -49.85
CA LYS A 18 39.15 6.00 -50.37
C LYS A 18 39.86 4.64 -50.45
N LYS A 19 41.20 4.57 -50.31
CA LYS A 19 41.93 3.31 -50.10
C LYS A 19 42.11 2.97 -48.62
N LYS A 20 42.24 3.94 -47.72
CA LYS A 20 42.24 3.72 -46.25
C LYS A 20 40.85 3.32 -45.75
N LEU A 21 39.79 3.99 -46.20
CA LEU A 21 38.37 3.62 -46.03
C LEU A 21 37.95 2.36 -46.82
N LYS A 22 38.89 1.67 -47.47
CA LYS A 22 38.76 0.32 -48.03
C LYS A 22 39.70 -0.71 -47.39
N LYS A 23 40.60 -0.28 -46.49
CA LYS A 23 41.46 -1.14 -45.66
C LYS A 23 41.05 -1.16 -44.18
N VAL A 24 40.26 -0.19 -43.73
CA VAL A 24 39.29 -0.39 -42.65
C VAL A 24 38.09 -1.09 -43.30
N SER A 25 38.12 -2.41 -43.32
CA SER A 25 36.90 -3.21 -43.42
C SER A 25 36.13 -3.10 -42.11
N ASP A 26 34.80 -3.04 -42.17
CA ASP A 26 33.93 -3.30 -41.02
C ASP A 26 33.89 -4.83 -40.77
N GLY A 27 35.09 -5.43 -40.59
CA GLY A 27 35.36 -6.86 -40.77
C GLY A 27 34.92 -7.76 -39.62
N SER A 28 34.24 -7.23 -38.61
CA SER A 28 33.66 -7.97 -37.48
C SER A 28 32.15 -8.22 -37.63
N ALA A 29 31.58 -7.93 -38.80
CA ALA A 29 30.23 -8.34 -39.17
C ALA A 29 30.29 -9.15 -40.47
N SER A 30 29.77 -10.40 -40.43
CA SER A 30 29.62 -11.26 -41.62
C SER A 30 28.69 -10.68 -42.69
N ASN A 31 27.90 -9.66 -42.32
CA ASN A 31 26.86 -9.05 -43.14
C ASN A 31 27.23 -7.64 -43.61
N ASN A 32 27.19 -7.42 -44.92
CA ASN A 32 27.50 -6.12 -45.54
C ASN A 32 26.52 -5.00 -45.08
N PRO A 33 26.96 -4.03 -44.26
CA PRO A 33 26.04 -3.05 -43.66
C PRO A 33 25.43 -2.06 -44.67
N LYS A 34 25.93 -2.03 -45.91
CA LYS A 34 25.39 -1.22 -47.02
C LYS A 34 24.28 -1.94 -47.78
N ALA A 35 24.18 -3.27 -47.69
CA ALA A 35 23.07 -4.05 -48.24
C ALA A 35 21.81 -3.89 -47.37
N PHE A 36 21.97 -3.89 -46.04
CA PHE A 36 20.88 -3.71 -45.07
C PHE A 36 20.46 -2.22 -44.86
N ALA A 37 20.81 -1.34 -45.80
CA ALA A 37 20.45 0.08 -45.75
C ALA A 37 18.97 0.30 -46.15
N VAL A 38 18.21 0.98 -45.30
CA VAL A 38 16.75 1.14 -45.50
C VAL A 38 16.42 2.20 -46.56
N ALA A 39 15.64 1.80 -47.57
CA ALA A 39 15.25 2.62 -48.74
C ALA A 39 14.59 3.98 -48.44
N SER A 40 14.14 4.24 -47.21
CA SER A 40 13.67 5.56 -46.79
C SER A 40 14.04 5.85 -45.34
N ALA A 41 15.29 6.27 -45.12
CA ALA A 41 15.79 6.70 -43.81
C ALA A 41 14.89 7.75 -43.13
N GLY A 42 14.33 8.70 -43.88
CA GLY A 42 13.42 9.73 -43.35
C GLY A 42 12.07 9.18 -42.86
N ARG A 43 11.52 8.13 -43.49
CA ARG A 43 10.32 7.43 -43.00
C ARG A 43 10.68 6.57 -41.79
N MET A 44 11.77 5.83 -41.85
CA MET A 44 12.24 4.95 -40.78
C MET A 44 12.55 5.74 -39.50
N ALA A 45 13.25 6.88 -39.58
CA ALA A 45 13.51 7.75 -38.43
C ALA A 45 12.21 8.29 -37.78
N ARG A 46 11.23 8.72 -38.57
CA ARG A 46 9.91 9.15 -38.05
C ARG A 46 9.13 8.00 -37.40
N GLN A 47 9.24 6.80 -37.95
CA GLN A 47 8.62 5.60 -37.39
C GLN A 47 9.31 5.16 -36.09
N ALA A 48 10.63 5.14 -36.04
CA ALA A 48 11.42 4.82 -34.85
C ALA A 48 11.12 5.81 -33.70
N MET A 49 11.16 7.12 -33.96
CA MET A 49 10.77 8.14 -32.99
C MET A 49 9.34 7.91 -32.48
N ARG A 50 8.36 7.67 -33.37
CA ARG A 50 6.97 7.39 -32.98
C ARG A 50 6.82 6.09 -32.17
N THR A 51 7.59 5.06 -32.47
CA THR A 51 7.57 3.79 -31.73
C THR A 51 8.15 3.98 -30.32
N ALA A 52 9.29 4.67 -30.18
CA ALA A 52 9.87 5.04 -28.89
C ALA A 52 8.91 5.90 -28.05
N ASP A 53 8.26 6.89 -28.68
CA ASP A 53 7.20 7.71 -28.08
C ASP A 53 6.01 6.89 -27.57
N ILE A 54 5.76 5.70 -28.14
CA ILE A 54 4.66 4.82 -27.77
C ILE A 54 5.09 3.78 -26.73
N SER A 55 6.31 3.23 -26.81
CA SER A 55 6.83 2.33 -25.78
C SER A 55 7.00 3.07 -24.44
N GLN A 56 7.62 4.25 -24.43
CA GLN A 56 7.76 5.09 -23.24
C GLN A 56 6.40 5.42 -22.58
N LYS A 57 5.33 5.57 -23.36
CA LYS A 57 3.96 5.82 -22.84
C LYS A 57 3.27 4.57 -22.28
N LYS A 58 3.75 3.35 -22.60
CA LYS A 58 3.33 2.09 -21.98
C LYS A 58 4.05 1.82 -20.66
N LEU A 59 5.27 2.32 -20.49
CA LEU A 59 6.06 2.13 -19.27
C LEU A 59 5.37 2.81 -18.08
N HIS A 60 5.19 2.05 -17.00
CA HIS A 60 4.61 2.50 -15.74
C HIS A 60 5.49 1.99 -14.58
N VAL A 61 5.25 2.46 -13.35
CA VAL A 61 5.86 1.83 -12.17
C VAL A 61 5.31 0.40 -12.07
N PRO A 62 6.15 -0.66 -11.99
CA PRO A 62 5.68 -2.02 -11.72
C PRO A 62 5.07 -2.07 -10.32
N MET A 63 3.95 -2.79 -10.20
CA MET A 63 3.17 -2.91 -8.96
C MET A 63 2.61 -4.33 -8.93
N VAL A 64 2.76 -5.01 -7.78
CA VAL A 64 2.17 -6.34 -7.55
C VAL A 64 0.65 -6.20 -7.54
N ASP A 65 -0.03 -6.93 -8.42
CA ASP A 65 -1.47 -7.13 -8.29
C ASP A 65 -1.74 -8.30 -7.34
N ARG A 66 -2.74 -8.18 -6.47
CA ARG A 66 -3.08 -9.18 -5.43
C ARG A 66 -4.51 -9.69 -5.53
N THR A 67 -5.26 -9.29 -6.55
CA THR A 67 -6.58 -9.87 -6.84
C THR A 67 -6.42 -11.29 -7.41
N PRO A 68 -7.08 -12.32 -6.87
CA PRO A 68 -6.97 -13.68 -7.42
C PRO A 68 -7.64 -13.83 -8.79
N ASP A 69 -7.10 -14.74 -9.60
CA ASP A 69 -7.52 -14.99 -11.00
C ASP A 69 -8.74 -15.93 -11.12
N GLU A 70 -8.93 -16.82 -10.15
CA GLU A 70 -10.02 -17.82 -10.09
C GLU A 70 -11.35 -17.15 -9.74
N ALA A 71 -11.48 -16.70 -8.49
CA ALA A 71 -12.69 -16.14 -7.89
C ALA A 71 -12.49 -14.67 -7.47
N PRO A 72 -12.41 -13.72 -8.41
CA PRO A 72 -12.24 -12.32 -8.06
C PRO A 72 -13.45 -11.78 -7.26
N PRO A 73 -13.22 -10.90 -6.28
CA PRO A 73 -14.30 -10.21 -5.56
C PRO A 73 -15.16 -9.36 -6.51
N PRO A 74 -16.41 -9.07 -6.14
CA PRO A 74 -17.27 -8.21 -6.95
C PRO A 74 -16.71 -6.78 -6.99
N VAL A 75 -16.77 -6.15 -8.17
CA VAL A 75 -16.23 -4.80 -8.38
C VAL A 75 -17.10 -3.78 -7.68
N ILE A 76 -16.54 -3.02 -6.74
CA ILE A 76 -17.28 -1.96 -6.03
C ILE A 76 -17.50 -0.76 -6.96
N VAL A 77 -18.76 -0.53 -7.33
CA VAL A 77 -19.23 0.57 -8.19
C VAL A 77 -20.01 1.57 -7.35
N ALA A 78 -19.31 2.60 -6.87
CA ALA A 78 -19.91 3.70 -6.12
C ALA A 78 -20.67 4.67 -7.05
N VAL A 79 -21.91 4.96 -6.68
CA VAL A 79 -22.78 5.93 -7.36
C VAL A 79 -22.80 7.19 -6.51
N MET A 80 -22.05 8.21 -6.94
CA MET A 80 -21.88 9.47 -6.21
C MET A 80 -22.37 10.64 -7.04
N GLY A 81 -23.05 11.57 -6.38
CA GLY A 81 -23.63 12.77 -6.96
C GLY A 81 -24.42 13.56 -5.91
N PRO A 82 -24.72 14.84 -6.18
CA PRO A 82 -25.47 15.72 -5.29
C PRO A 82 -26.91 15.25 -5.01
N PRO A 83 -27.60 15.83 -4.00
CA PRO A 83 -29.04 15.56 -3.78
C PRO A 83 -29.87 15.79 -5.05
N GLY A 84 -30.93 15.00 -5.24
CA GLY A 84 -31.85 15.14 -6.38
C GLY A 84 -31.30 14.70 -7.74
N THR A 85 -29.99 14.46 -7.92
CA THR A 85 -29.40 14.17 -9.25
C THR A 85 -29.75 12.82 -9.88
N GLY A 86 -30.49 11.96 -9.17
CA GLY A 86 -31.02 10.70 -9.68
C GLY A 86 -30.11 9.47 -9.49
N LYS A 87 -29.39 9.41 -8.36
CA LYS A 87 -28.51 8.29 -7.95
C LYS A 87 -29.27 6.96 -7.86
N SER A 88 -30.29 6.89 -7.01
CA SER A 88 -31.08 5.67 -6.79
C SER A 88 -31.79 5.23 -8.08
N THR A 89 -32.34 6.18 -8.87
CA THR A 89 -32.93 5.88 -10.18
C THR A 89 -31.93 5.31 -11.19
N LEU A 90 -30.64 5.66 -11.08
CA LEU A 90 -29.58 5.05 -11.89
C LEU A 90 -29.33 3.61 -11.48
N ILE A 91 -29.26 3.32 -10.17
CA ILE A 91 -29.11 1.96 -9.64
C ILE A 91 -30.31 1.10 -10.01
N LYS A 92 -31.57 1.56 -9.81
CA LYS A 92 -32.79 0.83 -10.23
C LYS A 92 -32.75 0.46 -11.73
N SER A 93 -32.22 1.35 -12.55
CA SER A 93 -32.10 1.13 -14.00
C SER A 93 -30.98 0.15 -14.35
N LEU A 94 -29.83 0.23 -13.69
CA LEU A 94 -28.68 -0.67 -13.88
C LEU A 94 -28.97 -2.09 -13.37
N VAL A 95 -29.53 -2.23 -12.16
CA VAL A 95 -29.89 -3.53 -11.58
C VAL A 95 -30.90 -4.24 -12.48
N ARG A 96 -32.00 -3.59 -12.88
CA ARG A 96 -32.97 -4.16 -13.85
C ARG A 96 -32.31 -4.57 -15.17
N ARG A 97 -31.26 -3.86 -15.62
CA ARG A 97 -30.53 -4.20 -16.85
C ARG A 97 -29.69 -5.47 -16.72
N TYR A 98 -29.17 -5.76 -15.53
CA TYR A 98 -28.37 -6.96 -15.23
C TYR A 98 -29.24 -8.15 -14.78
N SER A 99 -29.97 -8.02 -13.66
CA SER A 99 -30.71 -9.11 -13.00
C SER A 99 -32.17 -9.26 -13.41
N LYS A 100 -32.72 -8.35 -14.21
CA LYS A 100 -34.15 -8.23 -14.60
C LYS A 100 -35.13 -7.84 -13.51
N TYR A 101 -34.83 -8.11 -12.24
CA TYR A 101 -35.64 -7.71 -11.08
C TYR A 101 -35.89 -6.19 -11.00
N THR A 102 -36.90 -5.80 -10.23
CA THR A 102 -37.27 -4.40 -10.01
C THR A 102 -37.32 -4.10 -8.52
N ILE A 103 -36.57 -3.08 -8.09
CA ILE A 103 -36.37 -2.72 -6.69
C ILE A 103 -37.16 -1.45 -6.34
N SER A 104 -37.99 -1.49 -5.30
CA SER A 104 -38.75 -0.37 -4.74
C SER A 104 -37.85 0.53 -3.89
N GLN A 105 -37.02 -0.05 -3.00
CA GLN A 105 -36.14 0.67 -2.09
C GLN A 105 -34.68 0.18 -2.22
N ILE A 106 -33.74 1.12 -2.41
CA ILE A 106 -32.31 0.83 -2.49
C ILE A 106 -31.67 1.22 -1.17
N THR A 107 -31.17 0.22 -0.48
CA THR A 107 -30.60 0.28 0.86
C THR A 107 -29.51 -0.77 0.93
N GLY A 108 -28.37 -0.43 1.53
CA GLY A 108 -27.16 -1.24 1.51
C GLY A 108 -26.50 -1.39 0.12
N PRO A 109 -25.48 -2.25 0.01
CA PRO A 109 -24.87 -2.65 -1.25
C PRO A 109 -25.72 -3.69 -2.00
N ILE A 110 -25.64 -3.69 -3.33
CA ILE A 110 -26.36 -4.63 -4.20
C ILE A 110 -25.39 -5.28 -5.20
N THR A 111 -25.09 -6.55 -4.99
CA THR A 111 -24.19 -7.37 -5.80
C THR A 111 -24.95 -8.08 -6.93
N VAL A 112 -24.45 -7.98 -8.18
CA VAL A 112 -25.05 -8.62 -9.37
C VAL A 112 -24.01 -9.29 -10.27
N VAL A 113 -24.40 -10.40 -10.91
CA VAL A 113 -23.56 -11.06 -11.93
C VAL A 113 -23.63 -10.30 -13.26
N ALA A 114 -22.51 -9.70 -13.66
CA ALA A 114 -22.41 -8.79 -14.81
C ALA A 114 -21.76 -9.42 -16.06
N GLY A 115 -21.19 -10.63 -15.91
CA GLY A 115 -20.54 -11.45 -16.93
C GLY A 115 -19.80 -12.63 -16.28
N LYS A 116 -19.31 -13.59 -17.07
CA LYS A 116 -18.79 -14.88 -16.54
C LYS A 116 -17.82 -14.74 -15.36
N LYS A 117 -16.67 -14.08 -15.57
CA LYS A 117 -15.66 -13.80 -14.53
C LYS A 117 -15.87 -12.45 -13.82
N ARG A 118 -17.08 -11.87 -13.84
CA ARG A 118 -17.31 -10.47 -13.42
C ARG A 118 -18.63 -10.23 -12.71
N ARG A 119 -18.50 -9.82 -11.45
CA ARG A 119 -19.56 -9.44 -10.54
C ARG A 119 -19.40 -7.98 -10.15
N ILE A 120 -20.48 -7.31 -9.79
CA ILE A 120 -20.51 -5.87 -9.55
C ILE A 120 -21.36 -5.59 -8.31
N THR A 121 -20.81 -4.88 -7.34
CA THR A 121 -21.55 -4.37 -6.18
C THR A 121 -21.84 -2.90 -6.38
N PHE A 122 -23.10 -2.55 -6.58
CA PHE A 122 -23.56 -1.17 -6.62
C PHE A 122 -23.74 -0.63 -5.21
N LEU A 123 -23.21 0.56 -4.94
CA LEU A 123 -23.38 1.26 -3.66
C LEU A 123 -23.79 2.71 -3.92
N GLU A 124 -24.89 3.17 -3.31
CA GLU A 124 -25.21 4.60 -3.29
C GLU A 124 -24.37 5.31 -2.23
N CYS A 125 -23.73 6.43 -2.59
CA CYS A 125 -23.04 7.27 -1.62
C CYS A 125 -24.02 8.32 -1.05
N PRO A 126 -24.30 8.35 0.27
CA PRO A 126 -25.07 9.43 0.88
C PRO A 126 -24.26 10.75 0.85
N ASN A 127 -24.93 11.89 1.06
CA ASN A 127 -24.33 13.23 0.89
C ASN A 127 -23.49 13.69 2.10
N ASP A 128 -23.22 12.80 3.05
CA ASP A 128 -22.28 13.05 4.14
C ASP A 128 -20.83 13.05 3.64
N LEU A 129 -20.06 14.02 4.10
CA LEU A 129 -18.63 14.12 3.81
C LEU A 129 -17.84 12.96 4.44
N SER A 130 -18.28 12.44 5.59
CA SER A 130 -17.66 11.28 6.24
C SER A 130 -17.87 10.01 5.40
N SER A 131 -19.08 9.69 4.96
CA SER A 131 -19.34 8.58 4.04
C SER A 131 -18.67 8.75 2.67
N MET A 132 -18.65 9.97 2.11
CA MET A 132 -17.87 10.27 0.89
C MET A 132 -16.40 9.90 1.04
N ILE A 133 -15.82 10.11 2.23
CA ILE A 133 -14.43 9.74 2.53
C ILE A 133 -14.22 8.22 2.53
N ASP A 134 -15.16 7.42 3.03
CA ASP A 134 -14.99 5.97 3.11
C ASP A 134 -15.28 5.28 1.77
N VAL A 135 -16.35 5.69 1.10
CA VAL A 135 -16.68 5.24 -0.27
C VAL A 135 -15.53 5.54 -1.23
N ALA A 136 -14.85 6.68 -1.05
CA ALA A 136 -13.65 7.02 -1.83
C ALA A 136 -12.44 6.09 -1.56
N LYS A 137 -12.30 5.52 -0.36
CA LYS A 137 -11.24 4.54 -0.05
C LYS A 137 -11.49 3.21 -0.77
N ILE A 138 -12.73 2.73 -0.81
CA ILE A 138 -13.08 1.39 -1.32
C ILE A 138 -13.39 1.32 -2.84
N ALA A 139 -14.01 2.34 -3.44
CA ALA A 139 -14.64 2.20 -4.77
C ALA A 139 -13.63 2.01 -5.93
N ASP A 140 -13.74 0.92 -6.69
CA ASP A 140 -12.92 0.65 -7.90
C ASP A 140 -13.43 1.38 -9.14
N LEU A 141 -14.74 1.60 -9.19
CA LEU A 141 -15.40 2.44 -10.17
C LEU A 141 -16.28 3.48 -9.47
N VAL A 142 -16.19 4.72 -9.92
CA VAL A 142 -17.09 5.80 -9.54
C VAL A 142 -17.96 6.17 -10.74
N LEU A 143 -19.28 6.04 -10.59
CA LEU A 143 -20.26 6.71 -11.45
C LEU A 143 -20.56 8.08 -10.82
N LEU A 144 -19.95 9.13 -11.37
CA LEU A 144 -20.12 10.51 -10.91
C LEU A 144 -21.29 11.17 -11.66
N LEU A 145 -22.43 11.32 -10.98
CA LEU A 145 -23.58 12.06 -11.50
C LEU A 145 -23.34 13.57 -11.40
N ILE A 146 -23.77 14.28 -12.45
CA ILE A 146 -23.75 15.74 -12.54
C ILE A 146 -25.08 16.14 -13.17
N ASP A 147 -25.85 17.01 -12.51
CA ASP A 147 -26.99 17.67 -13.18
C ASP A 147 -26.46 18.55 -14.32
N ALA A 148 -26.94 18.32 -15.55
CA ALA A 148 -26.53 19.13 -16.68
C ALA A 148 -27.11 20.55 -16.66
N ASN A 149 -28.26 20.75 -16.01
CA ASN A 149 -28.98 22.01 -15.94
C ASN A 149 -28.34 22.96 -14.90
N PHE A 150 -28.12 22.50 -13.67
CA PHE A 150 -27.37 23.24 -12.64
C PHE A 150 -25.85 23.27 -12.94
N GLY A 151 -25.27 22.14 -13.30
CA GLY A 151 -23.84 21.97 -13.58
C GLY A 151 -23.05 21.35 -12.43
N PHE A 152 -21.81 21.80 -12.23
CA PHE A 152 -20.91 21.25 -11.20
C PHE A 152 -21.21 21.82 -9.81
N GLU A 153 -21.64 20.95 -8.90
CA GLU A 153 -21.85 21.26 -7.49
C GLU A 153 -20.61 20.98 -6.62
N MET A 154 -20.53 21.64 -5.46
CA MET A 154 -19.40 21.50 -4.55
C MET A 154 -19.16 20.06 -4.10
N GLU A 155 -20.21 19.28 -3.84
CA GLU A 155 -20.08 17.88 -3.43
C GLU A 155 -19.35 17.01 -4.47
N THR A 156 -19.65 17.18 -5.77
CA THR A 156 -18.91 16.48 -6.84
C THR A 156 -17.44 16.87 -6.84
N MET A 157 -17.16 18.16 -6.66
CA MET A 157 -15.80 18.71 -6.66
C MET A 157 -15.02 18.32 -5.39
N GLU A 158 -15.70 18.13 -4.27
CA GLU A 158 -15.13 17.62 -3.02
C GLU A 158 -14.77 16.15 -3.15
N PHE A 159 -15.70 15.30 -3.61
CA PHE A 159 -15.46 13.87 -3.82
C PHE A 159 -14.25 13.62 -4.73
N LEU A 160 -14.15 14.34 -5.86
CA LEU A 160 -12.97 14.24 -6.74
C LEU A 160 -11.65 14.62 -6.07
N ASN A 161 -11.66 15.56 -5.11
CA ASN A 161 -10.48 15.96 -4.34
C ASN A 161 -10.19 15.07 -3.11
N ILE A 162 -11.11 14.17 -2.74
CA ILE A 162 -10.92 13.09 -1.75
C ILE A 162 -10.28 11.87 -2.43
N LEU A 163 -10.74 11.50 -3.63
CA LEU A 163 -10.16 10.42 -4.43
C LEU A 163 -8.68 10.66 -4.77
N ALA A 164 -8.31 11.92 -5.06
CA ALA A 164 -6.94 12.26 -5.48
C ALA A 164 -5.82 11.89 -4.47
N PRO A 165 -5.93 12.19 -3.15
CA PRO A 165 -4.94 11.75 -2.15
C PRO A 165 -5.08 10.29 -1.72
N HIS A 166 -6.28 9.71 -1.66
CA HIS A 166 -6.46 8.32 -1.21
C HIS A 166 -6.10 7.28 -2.29
N GLY A 167 -6.24 7.64 -3.57
CA GLY A 167 -5.89 6.80 -4.71
C GLY A 167 -6.98 6.87 -5.78
N MET A 168 -6.68 7.47 -6.93
CA MET A 168 -7.69 7.76 -7.95
C MET A 168 -8.16 6.47 -8.67
N PRO A 169 -9.44 6.07 -8.53
CA PRO A 169 -9.98 4.87 -9.15
C PRO A 169 -10.39 5.13 -10.60
N ARG A 170 -11.11 4.19 -11.24
CA ARG A 170 -11.79 4.50 -12.51
C ARG A 170 -12.99 5.40 -12.24
N ILE A 171 -13.19 6.42 -13.07
CA ILE A 171 -14.27 7.40 -12.93
C ILE A 171 -14.99 7.56 -14.27
N MET A 172 -16.31 7.45 -14.25
CA MET A 172 -17.23 7.70 -15.37
C MET A 172 -18.14 8.85 -14.98
N GLY A 173 -18.23 9.87 -15.83
CA GLY A 173 -19.20 10.95 -15.63
C GLY A 173 -20.55 10.54 -16.22
N VAL A 174 -21.63 10.92 -15.55
CA VAL A 174 -23.01 10.73 -16.03
C VAL A 174 -23.74 12.07 -15.94
N LEU A 175 -24.07 12.67 -17.08
CA LEU A 175 -24.94 13.85 -17.10
C LEU A 175 -26.41 13.42 -17.07
N THR A 176 -27.17 13.91 -16.10
CA THR A 176 -28.63 13.73 -15.98
C THR A 176 -29.37 15.04 -16.32
N HIS A 177 -30.72 15.02 -16.29
CA HIS A 177 -31.60 16.18 -16.51
C HIS A 177 -31.35 16.95 -17.82
N LEU A 178 -31.20 16.21 -18.92
CA LEU A 178 -30.98 16.76 -20.26
C LEU A 178 -32.28 17.14 -20.98
N ASP A 179 -33.41 16.64 -20.47
CA ASP A 179 -34.80 16.93 -20.80
C ASP A 179 -35.25 18.34 -20.38
N LEU A 180 -34.71 18.87 -19.27
CA LEU A 180 -34.99 20.24 -18.80
C LEU A 180 -34.56 21.34 -19.80
N PHE A 181 -33.72 21.02 -20.77
CA PHE A 181 -33.22 21.97 -21.77
C PHE A 181 -34.21 22.23 -22.91
N LYS A 182 -35.04 23.28 -22.75
CA LYS A 182 -35.96 23.78 -23.79
C LYS A 182 -35.34 24.14 -25.16
N LYS A 183 -34.00 24.30 -25.25
CA LYS A 183 -33.29 24.62 -26.50
C LYS A 183 -32.11 23.65 -26.75
N THR A 184 -32.07 23.09 -27.95
CA THR A 184 -31.04 22.11 -28.36
C THR A 184 -29.64 22.74 -28.54
N SER A 185 -29.56 24.04 -28.81
CA SER A 185 -28.28 24.79 -28.83
C SER A 185 -27.67 24.90 -27.44
N THR A 186 -28.42 25.39 -26.45
CA THR A 186 -27.95 25.49 -25.06
C THR A 186 -27.60 24.13 -24.47
N LEU A 187 -28.34 23.07 -24.83
CA LEU A 187 -27.99 21.69 -24.48
C LEU A 187 -26.63 21.26 -25.03
N ARG A 188 -26.34 21.56 -26.31
CA ARG A 188 -25.03 21.25 -26.95
C ARG A 188 -23.89 22.05 -26.32
N GLU A 189 -24.12 23.32 -26.00
CA GLU A 189 -23.16 24.17 -25.31
C GLU A 189 -22.88 23.72 -23.87
N ALA A 190 -23.93 23.40 -23.10
CA ALA A 190 -23.80 22.88 -21.73
C ALA A 190 -23.03 21.56 -21.73
N LYS A 191 -23.41 20.59 -22.58
CA LYS A 191 -22.65 19.33 -22.76
C LYS A 191 -21.19 19.58 -23.10
N LYS A 192 -20.87 20.53 -24.01
CA LYS A 192 -19.48 20.90 -24.35
C LYS A 192 -18.74 21.52 -23.17
N ARG A 193 -19.36 22.47 -22.47
CA ARG A 193 -18.79 23.19 -21.30
C ARG A 193 -18.48 22.23 -20.15
N LEU A 194 -19.46 21.41 -19.76
CA LEU A 194 -19.31 20.41 -18.70
C LEU A 194 -18.28 19.35 -19.07
N LYS A 195 -18.25 18.87 -20.31
CA LYS A 195 -17.23 17.93 -20.81
C LYS A 195 -15.80 18.49 -20.74
N HIS A 196 -15.57 19.74 -21.13
CA HIS A 196 -14.26 20.36 -21.00
C HIS A 196 -13.86 20.56 -19.52
N ARG A 197 -14.79 20.94 -18.65
CA ARG A 197 -14.56 21.05 -17.21
C ARG A 197 -14.20 19.70 -16.59
N PHE A 198 -14.96 18.65 -16.90
CA PHE A 198 -14.73 17.26 -16.47
C PHE A 198 -13.33 16.74 -16.91
N TRP A 199 -12.93 17.03 -18.15
CA TRP A 199 -11.60 16.71 -18.66
C TRP A 199 -10.45 17.49 -17.98
N THR A 200 -10.73 18.70 -17.48
CA THR A 200 -9.74 19.54 -16.77
C THR A 200 -9.46 19.02 -15.35
N GLU A 201 -10.47 18.42 -14.71
CA GLU A 201 -10.39 17.94 -13.32
C GLU A 201 -9.97 16.46 -13.21
N LEU A 202 -10.23 15.64 -14.24
CA LEU A 202 -9.83 14.24 -14.28
C LEU A 202 -8.61 14.01 -15.18
N TYR A 203 -8.87 13.83 -16.47
CA TYR A 203 -7.88 13.66 -17.53
C TYR A 203 -8.54 13.93 -18.88
N GLN A 204 -7.73 14.38 -19.85
CA GLN A 204 -8.21 14.68 -21.19
C GLN A 204 -8.76 13.40 -21.87
N GLY A 205 -10.02 13.44 -22.31
CA GLY A 205 -10.67 12.29 -22.94
C GLY A 205 -11.44 11.36 -21.99
N ALA A 206 -11.57 11.69 -20.70
CA ALA A 206 -12.42 10.95 -19.76
C ALA A 206 -13.86 10.76 -20.30
N LYS A 207 -14.46 9.60 -19.98
CA LYS A 207 -15.76 9.18 -20.52
C LYS A 207 -16.90 9.87 -19.77
N LEU A 208 -17.80 10.49 -20.53
CA LEU A 208 -18.97 11.21 -20.06
C LEU A 208 -20.20 10.67 -20.81
N PHE A 209 -21.16 10.15 -20.05
CA PHE A 209 -22.44 9.64 -20.53
C PHE A 209 -23.51 10.71 -20.44
N TYR A 210 -24.59 10.50 -21.19
CA TYR A 210 -25.74 11.40 -21.26
C TYR A 210 -26.98 10.53 -21.02
N LEU A 211 -27.72 10.79 -19.96
CA LEU A 211 -29.02 10.19 -19.68
C LEU A 211 -30.09 11.24 -19.93
N SER A 212 -30.99 10.98 -20.88
CA SER A 212 -31.84 12.01 -21.46
C SER A 212 -32.88 12.55 -20.48
N GLY A 213 -33.72 11.67 -19.94
CA GLY A 213 -34.79 11.99 -18.99
C GLY A 213 -35.36 10.70 -18.39
N VAL A 214 -36.31 10.82 -17.47
CA VAL A 214 -36.88 9.67 -16.74
C VAL A 214 -38.20 9.21 -17.39
N LEU A 215 -38.30 7.91 -17.68
CA LEU A 215 -39.51 7.24 -18.21
C LEU A 215 -39.91 6.12 -17.26
N ASN A 216 -41.16 6.10 -16.79
CA ASN A 216 -41.69 5.11 -15.84
C ASN A 216 -40.78 4.89 -14.61
N GLY A 217 -40.26 5.99 -14.04
CA GLY A 217 -39.36 6.00 -12.89
C GLY A 217 -37.92 5.52 -13.16
N ARG A 218 -37.54 5.29 -14.42
CA ARG A 218 -36.26 4.70 -14.83
C ARG A 218 -35.62 5.46 -15.99
N TYR A 219 -34.33 5.25 -16.24
CA TYR A 219 -33.65 5.84 -17.40
C TYR A 219 -33.82 4.99 -18.67
N PRO A 220 -33.64 5.54 -19.88
CA PRO A 220 -33.89 4.83 -21.13
C PRO A 220 -32.97 3.62 -21.31
N ASP A 221 -33.56 2.43 -21.51
CA ASP A 221 -32.85 1.14 -21.64
C ASP A 221 -31.69 1.14 -22.63
N ARG A 222 -31.77 1.93 -23.72
CA ARG A 222 -30.70 2.06 -24.73
C ARG A 222 -29.49 2.85 -24.22
N GLU A 223 -29.70 3.84 -23.36
CA GLU A 223 -28.63 4.63 -22.74
C GLU A 223 -27.97 3.82 -21.61
N ILE A 224 -28.79 3.14 -20.81
CA ILE A 224 -28.34 2.25 -19.73
C ILE A 224 -27.61 1.00 -20.27
N LEU A 225 -28.05 0.40 -21.38
CA LEU A 225 -27.29 -0.66 -22.07
C LEU A 225 -25.93 -0.17 -22.58
N ASN A 226 -25.83 1.08 -23.03
CA ASN A 226 -24.55 1.64 -23.41
C ASN A 226 -23.64 1.81 -22.19
N LEU A 227 -24.17 2.35 -21.09
CA LEU A 227 -23.46 2.50 -19.82
C LEU A 227 -22.97 1.15 -19.27
N SER A 228 -23.86 0.16 -19.15
CA SER A 228 -23.55 -1.18 -18.62
C SER A 228 -22.50 -1.91 -19.47
N ARG A 229 -22.57 -1.82 -20.80
CA ARG A 229 -21.54 -2.34 -21.71
C ARG A 229 -20.16 -1.74 -21.43
N PHE A 230 -20.07 -0.45 -21.11
CA PHE A 230 -18.78 0.15 -20.75
C PHE A 230 -18.30 -0.32 -19.37
N ILE A 231 -19.18 -0.38 -18.37
CA ILE A 231 -18.86 -0.88 -17.02
C ILE A 231 -18.28 -2.31 -17.10
N SER A 232 -19.02 -3.24 -17.71
CA SER A 232 -18.61 -4.66 -17.82
C SER A 232 -17.26 -4.89 -18.53
N VAL A 233 -16.78 -3.94 -19.33
CA VAL A 233 -15.52 -4.03 -20.11
C VAL A 233 -14.33 -3.33 -19.43
N MET A 234 -14.54 -2.57 -18.35
CA MET A 234 -13.45 -1.76 -17.76
C MET A 234 -12.31 -2.58 -17.15
N LYS A 235 -11.08 -2.10 -17.33
CA LYS A 235 -9.89 -2.62 -16.64
C LYS A 235 -9.49 -1.65 -15.53
N PHE A 236 -9.46 -2.16 -14.30
CA PHE A 236 -9.03 -1.42 -13.12
C PHE A 236 -7.51 -1.25 -13.11
N ARG A 237 -6.97 -0.72 -12.02
CA ARG A 237 -5.53 -0.59 -11.78
C ARG A 237 -5.30 -0.90 -10.31
N PRO A 238 -4.30 -1.73 -9.94
CA PRO A 238 -3.94 -1.91 -8.54
C PRO A 238 -3.64 -0.57 -7.89
N LEU A 239 -4.23 -0.34 -6.72
CA LEU A 239 -4.02 0.85 -5.90
C LEU A 239 -3.29 0.43 -4.63
N ARG A 240 -2.16 1.11 -4.34
CA ARG A 240 -1.25 0.70 -3.27
C ARG A 240 -1.94 0.42 -1.93
N TRP A 241 -2.91 1.24 -1.52
CA TRP A 241 -3.64 1.01 -0.26
C TRP A 241 -4.45 -0.29 -0.29
N ARG A 242 -5.24 -0.54 -1.35
CA ARG A 242 -6.06 -1.75 -1.51
C ARG A 242 -5.20 -3.01 -1.65
N ASN A 243 -4.05 -2.92 -2.29
CA ASN A 243 -3.10 -4.03 -2.44
C ASN A 243 -2.17 -4.21 -1.21
N GLN A 244 -2.41 -3.52 -0.09
CA GLN A 244 -1.62 -3.64 1.15
C GLN A 244 -2.46 -3.87 2.43
N HIS A 245 -3.79 -3.81 2.36
CA HIS A 245 -4.69 -4.02 3.50
C HIS A 245 -5.88 -4.90 3.08
N PRO A 246 -6.38 -5.80 3.94
CA PRO A 246 -7.67 -6.44 3.72
C PRO A 246 -8.78 -5.45 4.06
N TYR A 247 -9.89 -5.50 3.33
CA TYR A 247 -11.08 -4.74 3.64
C TYR A 247 -12.34 -5.44 3.13
N LEU A 248 -13.45 -5.21 3.80
CA LEU A 248 -14.75 -5.78 3.50
C LEU A 248 -15.81 -4.66 3.50
N LEU A 249 -16.75 -4.76 2.57
CA LEU A 249 -17.99 -3.99 2.57
C LEU A 249 -19.07 -4.90 3.14
N ALA A 250 -19.74 -4.48 4.22
CA ALA A 250 -20.75 -5.33 4.84
C ALA A 250 -22.04 -5.30 4.03
N ASP A 251 -22.43 -6.47 3.50
CA ASP A 251 -23.67 -6.71 2.78
C ASP A 251 -24.85 -6.96 3.75
N ARG A 252 -24.60 -7.60 4.90
CA ARG A 252 -25.57 -7.88 5.98
C ARG A 252 -24.93 -7.59 7.34
N MET A 253 -25.75 -7.15 8.31
CA MET A 253 -25.39 -6.95 9.71
C MET A 253 -26.47 -7.57 10.59
N GLU A 254 -26.08 -8.23 11.68
CA GLU A 254 -26.99 -8.84 12.67
C GLU A 254 -26.45 -8.60 14.09
N ASP A 255 -27.34 -8.57 15.10
CA ASP A 255 -26.97 -8.62 16.52
C ASP A 255 -27.16 -10.06 17.02
N LEU A 256 -26.13 -10.61 17.68
CA LEU A 256 -26.10 -11.93 18.30
C LEU A 256 -26.04 -11.86 19.84
N THR A 257 -26.18 -10.67 20.44
CA THR A 257 -26.34 -10.56 21.89
C THR A 257 -27.64 -11.24 22.33
N LEU A 258 -27.59 -12.00 23.43
CA LEU A 258 -28.75 -12.72 23.93
C LEU A 258 -29.85 -11.73 24.37
N PRO A 259 -31.14 -11.97 24.04
CA PRO A 259 -32.23 -11.08 24.47
C PRO A 259 -32.25 -10.82 25.98
N VAL A 260 -31.88 -11.83 26.78
CA VAL A 260 -31.76 -11.74 28.24
C VAL A 260 -30.75 -10.67 28.68
N ASP A 261 -29.61 -10.53 28.00
CA ASP A 261 -28.60 -9.51 28.31
C ASP A 261 -29.13 -8.11 28.00
N ILE A 262 -29.90 -7.97 26.90
CA ILE A 262 -30.55 -6.73 26.45
C ILE A 262 -31.63 -6.29 27.45
N GLU A 263 -32.43 -7.23 27.96
CA GLU A 263 -33.46 -6.97 28.97
C GLU A 263 -32.85 -6.57 30.33
N GLN A 264 -31.77 -7.24 30.76
CA GLN A 264 -31.07 -6.87 31.99
C GLN A 264 -30.39 -5.50 31.90
N ASN A 265 -29.77 -5.19 30.75
CA ASN A 265 -29.04 -3.96 30.53
C ASN A 265 -29.13 -3.53 29.04
N PRO A 266 -30.02 -2.60 28.64
CA PRO A 266 -30.16 -2.24 27.23
C PRO A 266 -28.85 -1.70 26.58
N LYS A 267 -27.89 -1.28 27.42
CA LYS A 267 -26.59 -0.71 27.06
C LYS A 267 -25.40 -1.69 27.06
N VAL A 268 -25.60 -3.02 27.07
CA VAL A 268 -24.46 -3.95 26.92
C VAL A 268 -23.74 -3.69 25.59
N GLY A 269 -22.41 -3.86 25.59
CA GLY A 269 -21.67 -4.03 24.34
C GLY A 269 -22.26 -5.19 23.54
N ARG A 270 -22.53 -4.96 22.25
CA ARG A 270 -23.23 -5.90 21.38
C ARG A 270 -22.26 -6.82 20.67
N LYS A 271 -22.67 -8.08 20.49
CA LYS A 271 -21.95 -9.10 19.74
C LYS A 271 -22.52 -9.12 18.32
N ILE A 272 -21.85 -8.45 17.39
CA ILE A 272 -22.37 -8.20 16.05
C ILE A 272 -21.72 -9.14 15.05
N THR A 273 -22.51 -9.65 14.10
CA THR A 273 -21.99 -10.28 12.88
C THR A 273 -22.09 -9.35 11.68
N LEU A 274 -20.98 -9.22 10.96
CA LEU A 274 -20.89 -8.53 9.68
C LEU A 274 -20.57 -9.54 8.59
N TYR A 275 -21.40 -9.59 7.55
CA TYR A 275 -21.22 -10.48 6.41
C TYR A 275 -20.84 -9.67 5.18
N GLY A 276 -19.89 -10.15 4.37
CA GLY A 276 -19.49 -9.47 3.14
C GLY A 276 -18.40 -10.19 2.38
N TYR A 277 -18.04 -9.63 1.23
CA TYR A 277 -16.90 -10.11 0.45
C TYR A 277 -15.58 -9.52 0.97
N LEU A 278 -14.52 -10.33 1.02
CA LEU A 278 -13.16 -9.83 1.26
C LEU A 278 -12.57 -9.18 0.00
N HIS A 279 -11.88 -8.06 0.16
CA HIS A 279 -11.18 -7.33 -0.89
C HIS A 279 -9.75 -6.96 -0.44
N GLY A 280 -8.85 -6.78 -1.40
CA GLY A 280 -7.51 -6.28 -1.16
C GLY A 280 -6.49 -7.39 -0.94
N THR A 281 -5.97 -7.51 0.29
CA THR A 281 -5.18 -8.67 0.73
C THR A 281 -6.06 -9.67 1.49
N ASN A 282 -5.48 -10.82 1.86
CA ASN A 282 -6.14 -11.81 2.71
C ASN A 282 -6.35 -11.27 4.13
N LEU A 283 -7.35 -11.79 4.83
CA LEU A 283 -7.65 -11.53 6.24
C LEU A 283 -7.20 -12.74 7.10
N PRO A 284 -6.42 -12.58 8.18
CA PRO A 284 -6.02 -13.72 9.02
C PRO A 284 -7.25 -14.33 9.72
N LYS A 285 -7.20 -15.65 9.97
CA LYS A 285 -8.28 -16.42 10.61
C LYS A 285 -8.53 -16.01 12.07
N HIS A 286 -7.47 -15.67 12.80
CA HIS A 286 -7.50 -15.31 14.22
C HIS A 286 -6.98 -13.87 14.46
N ASP A 287 -7.48 -13.22 15.53
CA ASP A 287 -7.06 -11.90 16.03
C ASP A 287 -6.92 -10.77 15.00
N ALA A 288 -7.75 -10.79 13.95
CA ALA A 288 -7.71 -9.76 12.93
C ALA A 288 -8.09 -8.39 13.52
N SER A 289 -7.12 -7.48 13.61
CA SER A 289 -7.35 -6.11 14.05
C SER A 289 -8.05 -5.29 12.97
N VAL A 290 -9.22 -4.76 13.29
CA VAL A 290 -10.16 -4.14 12.36
C VAL A 290 -10.49 -2.72 12.79
N HIS A 291 -10.61 -1.80 11.84
CA HIS A 291 -11.25 -0.51 12.04
C HIS A 291 -12.58 -0.45 11.29
N ILE A 292 -13.65 -0.05 11.98
CA ILE A 292 -14.93 0.29 11.37
C ILE A 292 -15.05 1.83 11.36
N PRO A 293 -14.91 2.50 10.20
CA PRO A 293 -14.95 3.96 10.11
C PRO A 293 -16.28 4.51 10.61
N GLY A 294 -16.25 5.23 11.74
CA GLY A 294 -17.46 5.81 12.35
C GLY A 294 -17.93 5.09 13.61
N VAL A 295 -17.32 3.95 13.96
CA VAL A 295 -17.60 3.19 15.19
C VAL A 295 -16.34 3.15 16.05
N GLY A 296 -15.30 2.39 15.66
CA GLY A 296 -14.12 2.16 16.50
C GLY A 296 -13.04 1.26 15.89
N ASP A 297 -12.00 1.01 16.68
CA ASP A 297 -11.02 -0.06 16.46
C ASP A 297 -11.47 -1.29 17.27
N PHE A 298 -11.44 -2.49 16.67
CA PHE A 298 -11.90 -3.76 17.25
C PHE A 298 -10.94 -4.91 16.90
N VAL A 299 -11.12 -6.06 17.54
CA VAL A 299 -10.52 -7.34 17.16
C VAL A 299 -11.65 -8.32 16.83
N THR A 300 -11.50 -9.11 15.77
CA THR A 300 -12.48 -10.14 15.39
C THR A 300 -12.37 -11.36 16.32
N SER A 301 -13.49 -11.80 16.89
CA SER A 301 -13.50 -12.99 17.77
C SER A 301 -13.63 -14.31 17.01
N ASP A 302 -14.29 -14.28 15.86
CA ASP A 302 -14.42 -15.39 14.92
C ASP A 302 -14.52 -14.83 13.49
N VAL A 303 -13.98 -15.58 12.53
CA VAL A 303 -13.97 -15.26 11.11
C VAL A 303 -14.23 -16.57 10.37
N SER A 304 -15.44 -16.73 9.82
CA SER A 304 -15.88 -17.96 9.16
C SER A 304 -16.18 -17.70 7.68
N SER A 305 -15.57 -18.49 6.79
CA SER A 305 -15.92 -18.50 5.36
C SER A 305 -17.28 -19.15 5.12
N LEU A 306 -18.06 -18.56 4.23
CA LEU A 306 -19.36 -19.06 3.80
C LEU A 306 -19.38 -19.30 2.29
N GLU A 307 -20.35 -20.07 1.82
CA GLU A 307 -20.63 -20.18 0.40
C GLU A 307 -20.97 -18.82 -0.22
N ASP A 308 -20.60 -18.66 -1.49
CA ASP A 308 -20.75 -17.39 -2.20
C ASP A 308 -22.22 -17.19 -2.63
N PRO A 309 -22.93 -16.13 -2.17
CA PRO A 309 -24.34 -15.92 -2.49
C PRO A 309 -24.59 -15.44 -3.94
N CYS A 310 -23.53 -15.16 -4.70
CA CYS A 310 -23.61 -14.75 -6.11
C CYS A 310 -22.42 -15.30 -6.90
N PRO A 311 -22.30 -16.63 -7.07
CA PRO A 311 -21.12 -17.24 -7.68
C PRO A 311 -20.96 -16.82 -9.15
N PRO A 312 -19.72 -16.58 -9.62
CA PRO A 312 -19.46 -16.38 -11.05
C PRO A 312 -19.70 -17.71 -11.79
N PRO A 313 -20.45 -17.75 -12.90
CA PRO A 313 -20.73 -19.01 -13.58
C PRO A 313 -19.48 -19.58 -14.27
N ASP A 314 -19.11 -20.80 -13.89
CA ASP A 314 -17.94 -21.58 -14.31
C ASP A 314 -17.55 -21.33 -15.77
N ALA A 315 -16.29 -20.92 -15.97
CA ALA A 315 -15.79 -20.56 -17.29
C ALA A 315 -15.88 -21.72 -18.28
N ASP A 316 -15.65 -22.94 -17.80
CA ASP A 316 -15.40 -24.14 -18.59
C ASP A 316 -16.68 -24.89 -18.94
N LYS A 317 -17.60 -25.03 -17.96
CA LYS A 317 -18.98 -25.52 -18.20
C LYS A 317 -19.73 -24.61 -19.18
N VAL A 318 -19.43 -23.31 -19.22
CA VAL A 318 -20.13 -22.31 -20.04
C VAL A 318 -19.29 -21.87 -21.24
N ARG A 319 -18.99 -22.75 -22.21
CA ARG A 319 -18.27 -22.36 -23.44
C ARG A 319 -18.95 -21.20 -24.23
N ARG A 320 -20.29 -21.10 -24.20
CA ARG A 320 -21.08 -20.08 -24.93
C ARG A 320 -20.72 -18.64 -24.52
N ARG A 321 -20.70 -17.69 -25.46
CA ARG A 321 -20.32 -16.27 -25.21
C ARG A 321 -21.39 -15.41 -24.50
N ARG A 322 -22.63 -15.88 -24.38
CA ARG A 322 -23.74 -15.15 -23.72
C ARG A 322 -24.00 -15.72 -22.33
N LEU A 323 -24.28 -14.84 -21.35
CA LEU A 323 -24.79 -15.22 -20.03
C LEU A 323 -26.24 -15.71 -20.15
N SER A 324 -26.58 -16.84 -19.52
CA SER A 324 -27.98 -17.33 -19.48
C SER A 324 -28.84 -16.47 -18.55
N GLU A 325 -30.16 -16.67 -18.51
CA GLU A 325 -31.02 -15.91 -17.60
C GLU A 325 -30.93 -16.43 -16.15
N LYS A 326 -30.83 -17.76 -15.95
CA LYS A 326 -30.58 -18.39 -14.64
C LYS A 326 -29.27 -17.91 -13.97
N GLN A 327 -28.29 -17.46 -14.76
CA GLN A 327 -26.99 -16.97 -14.28
C GLN A 327 -26.96 -15.48 -13.91
N LYS A 328 -28.10 -14.77 -13.96
CA LYS A 328 -28.20 -13.33 -13.66
C LYS A 328 -28.58 -13.10 -12.19
N LEU A 329 -27.81 -13.72 -11.30
CA LEU A 329 -28.03 -13.65 -9.86
C LEU A 329 -27.87 -12.22 -9.34
N ILE A 330 -28.60 -11.94 -8.25
CA ILE A 330 -28.59 -10.71 -7.49
C ILE A 330 -28.57 -11.06 -6.00
N TYR A 331 -27.78 -10.32 -5.24
CA TYR A 331 -27.72 -10.33 -3.79
C TYR A 331 -27.70 -8.89 -3.27
N GLY A 332 -28.22 -8.66 -2.09
CA GLY A 332 -28.39 -7.32 -1.51
C GLY A 332 -29.42 -7.36 -0.39
N PRO A 333 -29.12 -8.02 0.74
CA PRO A 333 -30.12 -8.41 1.73
C PRO A 333 -30.72 -7.24 2.52
N MET A 334 -30.10 -6.05 2.46
CA MET A 334 -30.67 -4.80 3.00
C MET A 334 -31.59 -4.06 2.01
N ALA A 335 -31.72 -4.52 0.76
CA ALA A 335 -32.56 -3.90 -0.27
C ALA A 335 -33.85 -4.70 -0.48
N ASP A 336 -34.89 -4.05 -1.02
CA ASP A 336 -36.04 -4.78 -1.55
C ASP A 336 -35.61 -5.65 -2.76
N ILE A 337 -35.72 -6.96 -2.62
CA ILE A 337 -35.53 -7.90 -3.74
C ILE A 337 -36.81 -8.70 -3.95
N GLY A 338 -37.64 -8.21 -4.89
CA GLY A 338 -38.82 -8.94 -5.37
C GLY A 338 -40.11 -8.67 -4.58
N GLY A 339 -40.16 -7.60 -3.80
CA GLY A 339 -41.23 -7.30 -2.86
C GLY A 339 -40.95 -7.82 -1.45
N ILE A 340 -39.68 -8.04 -1.08
CA ILE A 340 -39.26 -8.54 0.24
C ILE A 340 -38.12 -7.68 0.77
N LEU A 341 -38.33 -7.06 1.93
CA LEU A 341 -37.35 -6.25 2.64
C LEU A 341 -37.11 -6.82 4.05
N PHE A 342 -35.85 -7.15 4.35
CA PHE A 342 -35.42 -7.56 5.68
C PHE A 342 -34.93 -6.35 6.48
N ASP A 343 -35.45 -6.18 7.70
CA ASP A 343 -35.12 -5.11 8.64
C ASP A 343 -34.93 -5.72 10.04
N LYS A 344 -33.66 -6.01 10.38
CA LYS A 344 -33.29 -6.83 11.55
C LYS A 344 -34.05 -8.16 11.50
N ASP A 345 -34.92 -8.43 12.48
CA ASP A 345 -35.69 -9.66 12.60
C ASP A 345 -37.06 -9.60 11.87
N ARG A 346 -37.39 -8.45 11.25
CA ARG A 346 -38.68 -8.21 10.59
C ARG A 346 -38.55 -8.40 9.08
N VAL A 347 -39.58 -8.99 8.49
CA VAL A 347 -39.71 -9.14 7.04
C VAL A 347 -40.96 -8.36 6.58
N TYR A 348 -40.75 -7.30 5.81
CA TYR A 348 -41.84 -6.57 5.16
C TYR A 348 -42.02 -7.10 3.73
N ILE A 349 -43.25 -7.44 3.37
CA ILE A 349 -43.59 -8.01 2.05
C ILE A 349 -44.56 -7.08 1.31
N GLU A 350 -44.13 -6.52 0.18
CA GLU A 350 -44.97 -5.68 -0.69
C GLU A 350 -45.81 -6.58 -1.63
N VAL A 351 -46.99 -7.02 -1.18
CA VAL A 351 -47.95 -7.76 -2.03
C VAL A 351 -48.66 -6.76 -2.98
N PRO A 352 -48.57 -6.91 -4.32
CA PRO A 352 -49.12 -5.93 -5.27
C PRO A 352 -50.66 -5.84 -5.35
N THR A 353 -51.38 -6.71 -4.63
CA THR A 353 -52.84 -6.88 -4.67
C THR A 353 -53.40 -6.88 -3.25
N SER A 354 -54.26 -5.90 -2.93
CA SER A 354 -54.79 -5.66 -1.58
C SER A 354 -55.98 -6.57 -1.19
N ASN A 355 -55.98 -7.82 -1.64
CA ASN A 355 -57.12 -8.74 -1.54
C ASN A 355 -57.38 -9.30 -0.14
N PHE A 356 -56.40 -9.21 0.76
CA PHE A 356 -56.44 -9.87 2.08
C PHE A 356 -56.43 -8.88 3.25
N SER A 357 -56.77 -7.60 3.05
CA SER A 357 -56.96 -6.67 4.16
C SER A 357 -58.31 -6.88 4.83
N LYS A 358 -58.40 -6.59 6.14
CA LYS A 358 -59.63 -6.70 6.93
C LYS A 358 -60.62 -5.54 6.70
N ASP A 359 -60.49 -4.84 5.56
CA ASP A 359 -61.34 -3.69 5.23
C ASP A 359 -62.69 -4.18 4.69
N GLU A 360 -63.77 -3.89 5.43
CA GLU A 360 -65.15 -4.37 5.20
C GLU A 360 -65.76 -4.00 3.82
N ASN A 361 -65.06 -3.18 3.02
CA ASN A 361 -65.50 -2.69 1.71
C ASN A 361 -64.90 -3.43 0.50
N SER A 362 -64.07 -4.45 0.72
CA SER A 362 -63.60 -5.35 -0.34
C SER A 362 -64.59 -6.49 -0.58
N GLU A 363 -64.88 -6.82 -1.85
CA GLU A 363 -65.77 -7.94 -2.20
C GLU A 363 -65.04 -9.29 -2.03
N ALA A 364 -64.63 -9.61 -0.79
CA ALA A 364 -63.86 -10.81 -0.47
C ALA A 364 -64.57 -12.07 -1.01
N GLY A 365 -63.86 -12.85 -1.82
CA GLY A 365 -64.32 -14.12 -2.38
C GLY A 365 -64.45 -15.20 -1.30
N PHE A 366 -65.11 -16.32 -1.64
CA PHE A 366 -65.34 -17.41 -0.67
C PHE A 366 -64.04 -17.92 -0.03
N GLY A 367 -62.98 -18.12 -0.83
CA GLY A 367 -61.66 -18.53 -0.32
C GLY A 367 -60.97 -17.45 0.53
N GLU A 368 -61.12 -16.17 0.20
CA GLU A 368 -60.54 -15.06 0.97
C GLU A 368 -61.23 -14.96 2.34
N ARG A 369 -62.56 -15.10 2.40
CA ARG A 369 -63.32 -15.18 3.66
C ARG A 369 -62.95 -16.42 4.48
N MET A 370 -62.77 -17.58 3.84
CA MET A 370 -62.35 -18.80 4.52
C MET A 370 -60.95 -18.64 5.15
N VAL A 371 -60.00 -18.00 4.46
CA VAL A 371 -58.68 -17.68 5.01
C VAL A 371 -58.78 -16.70 6.18
N MET A 372 -59.60 -15.64 6.08
CA MET A 372 -59.84 -14.73 7.20
C MET A 372 -60.46 -15.44 8.42
N GLN A 373 -61.42 -16.33 8.20
CA GLN A 373 -62.05 -17.13 9.27
C GLN A 373 -61.06 -18.11 9.92
N LEU A 374 -60.21 -18.78 9.12
CA LEU A 374 -59.14 -19.64 9.64
C LEU A 374 -58.08 -18.84 10.43
N GLN A 375 -57.86 -17.57 10.10
CA GLN A 375 -56.98 -16.68 10.85
C GLN A 375 -57.59 -16.19 12.18
N GLU A 376 -58.92 -16.19 12.31
CA GLU A 376 -59.63 -15.87 13.56
C GLU A 376 -59.94 -17.12 14.42
N ALA A 377 -59.88 -18.32 13.84
CA ALA A 377 -60.15 -19.58 14.53
C ALA A 377 -59.06 -19.93 15.55
N GLN A 378 -59.35 -19.72 16.83
CA GLN A 378 -58.44 -20.06 17.94
C GLN A 378 -58.49 -21.55 18.35
N GLN A 379 -59.39 -22.34 17.77
CA GLN A 379 -59.50 -23.77 18.07
C GLN A 379 -58.51 -24.58 17.21
N PRO A 380 -57.72 -25.50 17.81
CA PRO A 380 -56.86 -26.39 17.05
C PRO A 380 -57.69 -27.36 16.20
N LEU A 381 -57.23 -27.63 14.98
CA LEU A 381 -57.88 -28.56 14.05
C LEU A 381 -57.90 -29.98 14.66
N GLY A 382 -59.06 -30.63 14.67
CA GLY A 382 -59.24 -31.98 15.21
C GLY A 382 -59.65 -32.07 16.69
N VAL A 383 -59.84 -30.95 17.39
CA VAL A 383 -60.54 -30.96 18.69
C VAL A 383 -62.04 -30.80 18.46
N ASP A 384 -62.67 -31.87 17.96
CA ASP A 384 -64.12 -32.03 17.90
C ASP A 384 -64.65 -32.31 19.32
N GLY A 385 -64.64 -31.27 20.16
CA GLY A 385 -64.78 -31.33 21.63
C GLY A 385 -66.17 -31.68 22.18
N ASN A 386 -66.87 -32.64 21.56
CA ASN A 386 -68.05 -33.36 22.05
C ASN A 386 -68.40 -34.60 21.15
N SER A 387 -67.46 -35.14 20.36
CA SER A 387 -67.74 -36.31 19.51
C SER A 387 -66.60 -37.33 19.45
N GLY A 388 -66.38 -38.02 20.57
CA GLY A 388 -65.61 -39.26 20.62
C GLY A 388 -66.12 -40.33 19.65
N LEU A 389 -65.25 -41.29 19.32
CA LEU A 389 -65.44 -42.14 18.15
C LEU A 389 -66.49 -43.24 18.41
N GLN A 390 -67.66 -43.09 17.79
CA GLN A 390 -68.81 -43.97 18.02
C GLN A 390 -68.69 -45.27 17.18
N LEU A 391 -68.29 -46.37 17.81
CA LEU A 391 -68.02 -47.64 17.13
C LEU A 391 -69.26 -48.35 16.56
N PHE A 392 -70.43 -48.14 17.16
CA PHE A 392 -71.70 -48.70 16.69
C PHE A 392 -72.82 -47.66 16.80
N SER A 393 -73.86 -47.77 15.98
CA SER A 393 -74.97 -46.79 15.94
C SER A 393 -75.73 -46.58 17.25
N ASN A 394 -75.57 -47.49 18.22
CA ASN A 394 -76.13 -47.40 19.58
C ASN A 394 -75.07 -47.51 20.70
N SER A 395 -73.76 -47.36 20.40
CA SER A 395 -72.74 -47.26 21.45
C SER A 395 -72.61 -45.82 21.92
N ASP A 396 -72.16 -45.59 23.16
CA ASP A 396 -71.69 -44.27 23.56
C ASP A 396 -70.44 -43.85 22.76
N ALA A 397 -70.16 -42.55 22.75
CA ALA A 397 -68.97 -41.96 22.13
C ALA A 397 -67.75 -42.18 23.03
N ILE A 398 -66.63 -42.66 22.46
CA ILE A 398 -65.39 -42.89 23.21
C ILE A 398 -64.60 -41.56 23.24
N ASP A 399 -64.81 -40.76 24.28
CA ASP A 399 -64.14 -39.46 24.50
C ASP A 399 -62.75 -39.61 25.15
N THR A 400 -62.53 -40.61 26.01
CA THR A 400 -61.23 -40.87 26.68
C THR A 400 -60.85 -42.36 26.64
N VAL A 401 -59.55 -42.62 26.44
CA VAL A 401 -58.95 -43.94 26.69
C VAL A 401 -58.18 -43.85 28.00
N ASP A 402 -58.90 -43.98 29.11
CA ASP A 402 -58.32 -43.86 30.44
C ASP A 402 -57.34 -45.02 30.72
N ARG A 403 -56.10 -44.64 31.03
CA ARG A 403 -54.93 -45.53 31.03
C ARG A 403 -54.48 -45.80 32.47
N GLU A 404 -55.12 -46.73 33.17
CA GLU A 404 -54.46 -47.63 34.15
C GLU A 404 -55.39 -48.64 34.87
N SER A 405 -54.81 -49.78 35.27
CA SER A 405 -55.28 -50.76 36.28
C SER A 405 -56.53 -51.63 36.03
N SER A 406 -56.32 -52.87 35.60
CA SER A 406 -56.53 -54.08 36.45
C SER A 406 -56.28 -55.39 35.69
N GLU A 407 -55.74 -56.40 36.38
CA GLU A 407 -55.41 -57.74 35.85
C GLU A 407 -56.47 -58.78 36.23
N ILE A 408 -56.58 -59.92 35.52
CA ILE A 408 -56.61 -61.30 36.06
C ILE A 408 -56.88 -62.38 34.97
N ASP A 409 -56.00 -63.40 34.98
CA ASP A 409 -56.08 -64.81 34.53
C ASP A 409 -56.66 -65.29 33.18
N ASN A 410 -55.71 -65.64 32.29
CA ASN A 410 -55.30 -67.03 31.96
C ASN A 410 -56.32 -68.13 31.51
N VAL A 411 -55.97 -68.80 30.40
CA VAL A 411 -55.55 -70.23 30.25
C VAL A 411 -55.70 -70.66 28.77
N GLY A 412 -54.82 -71.50 28.18
CA GLY A 412 -55.18 -72.11 26.87
C GLY A 412 -54.17 -73.00 26.12
N ARG A 413 -52.91 -72.60 25.97
CA ARG A 413 -51.74 -73.47 25.57
C ARG A 413 -51.79 -74.28 24.25
N LYS A 414 -50.94 -73.86 23.28
CA LYS A 414 -50.26 -74.67 22.22
C LYS A 414 -51.12 -75.43 21.17
N THR A 415 -51.10 -74.98 19.91
CA THR A 415 -50.52 -75.71 18.74
C THR A 415 -50.48 -74.83 17.47
N ARG A 416 -49.97 -75.37 16.34
CA ARG A 416 -49.37 -74.64 15.19
C ARG A 416 -50.03 -75.03 13.85
N ARG A 417 -50.33 -74.06 12.97
CA ARG A 417 -50.47 -74.24 11.50
C ARG A 417 -50.43 -72.90 10.72
N GLN A 418 -49.69 -72.91 9.60
CA GLN A 418 -49.63 -71.88 8.54
C GLN A 418 -50.82 -72.07 7.56
N PRO A 419 -51.35 -71.04 6.84
CA PRO A 419 -50.74 -70.68 5.53
C PRO A 419 -50.98 -69.24 4.97
N THR A 420 -50.19 -68.88 3.93
CA THR A 420 -50.49 -68.03 2.74
C THR A 420 -51.41 -66.79 2.83
N GLY A 421 -50.90 -65.63 2.37
CA GLY A 421 -51.70 -64.50 1.89
C GLY A 421 -51.05 -63.86 0.65
N LEU A 422 -51.84 -63.51 -0.37
CA LEU A 422 -51.38 -62.95 -1.65
C LEU A 422 -51.99 -61.56 -1.92
N ILE A 423 -51.12 -60.61 -2.28
CA ILE A 423 -51.28 -59.61 -3.36
C ILE A 423 -52.23 -58.38 -3.17
N ASN A 424 -51.69 -57.21 -3.58
CA ASN A 424 -52.31 -55.91 -3.91
C ASN A 424 -52.95 -55.05 -2.80
N GLN A 425 -52.27 -53.96 -2.40
CA GLN A 425 -52.41 -52.65 -3.08
C GLN A 425 -51.23 -51.71 -2.80
N GLU A 426 -51.18 -50.56 -3.49
CA GLU A 426 -50.02 -49.64 -3.56
C GLU A 426 -50.21 -48.34 -2.74
N LEU A 427 -49.07 -47.66 -2.52
CA LEU A 427 -48.89 -46.19 -2.36
C LEU A 427 -49.17 -45.49 -1.01
N ILE A 428 -48.33 -44.47 -0.77
CA ILE A 428 -48.41 -43.34 0.20
C ILE A 428 -47.89 -43.59 1.63
N LYS A 429 -46.65 -43.10 1.88
CA LYS A 429 -46.16 -42.22 3.00
C LYS A 429 -46.30 -42.70 4.47
N GLU A 430 -45.47 -42.29 5.43
CA GLU A 430 -44.26 -41.44 5.45
C GLU A 430 -43.37 -41.83 6.67
N ASP A 431 -42.15 -41.26 6.72
CA ASP A 431 -41.27 -41.04 7.88
C ASP A 431 -40.66 -42.21 8.71
N GLU A 432 -39.32 -42.09 8.84
CA GLU A 432 -38.44 -42.40 9.98
C GLU A 432 -38.52 -43.77 10.72
N GLY A 433 -37.44 -44.56 10.59
CA GLY A 433 -37.10 -45.62 11.56
C GLY A 433 -37.20 -47.07 11.08
N ALA A 434 -36.44 -47.46 10.06
CA ALA A 434 -36.11 -48.87 9.75
C ALA A 434 -34.63 -49.10 10.16
N PHE A 435 -34.25 -49.97 11.09
CA PHE A 435 -34.74 -51.30 11.49
C PHE A 435 -34.47 -52.38 10.44
N ASP A 436 -33.57 -53.29 10.80
CA ASP A 436 -33.00 -54.38 10.00
C ASP A 436 -33.61 -55.73 10.43
N ASP A 437 -33.10 -56.81 9.85
CA ASP A 437 -33.22 -58.20 10.30
C ASP A 437 -34.56 -58.93 10.05
N SER A 438 -34.65 -59.62 8.91
CA SER A 438 -34.96 -61.06 8.88
C SER A 438 -34.87 -61.67 7.48
N ASP A 439 -33.71 -61.57 6.83
CA ASP A 439 -33.35 -62.42 5.69
C ASP A 439 -32.01 -63.12 6.00
N VAL A 440 -32.04 -64.45 6.09
CA VAL A 440 -30.91 -65.34 6.47
C VAL A 440 -30.26 -65.07 7.86
N ASN A 441 -31.00 -65.43 8.92
CA ASN A 441 -30.47 -65.91 10.22
C ASN A 441 -29.48 -65.03 11.03
N SER A 442 -30.06 -64.23 11.92
CA SER A 442 -30.13 -64.51 13.38
C SER A 442 -29.04 -63.98 14.33
N ALA A 443 -29.59 -63.27 15.33
CA ALA A 443 -29.31 -63.35 16.77
C ALA A 443 -28.29 -62.36 17.38
N ASP A 444 -28.88 -61.40 18.08
CA ASP A 444 -28.60 -61.04 19.47
C ASP A 444 -27.28 -60.33 19.85
N GLU A 445 -27.49 -59.17 20.50
CA GLU A 445 -26.75 -58.66 21.67
C GLU A 445 -25.32 -58.10 21.50
N ASN A 446 -25.30 -56.77 21.30
CA ASN A 446 -24.61 -55.77 22.15
C ASN A 446 -23.08 -55.55 22.07
N GLU A 447 -22.75 -54.25 22.20
CA GLU A 447 -21.57 -53.66 22.87
C GLU A 447 -20.14 -53.95 22.34
N ASP A 448 -19.66 -52.97 21.56
CA ASP A 448 -18.33 -52.32 21.66
C ASP A 448 -17.02 -52.95 21.13
N VAL A 449 -16.11 -52.02 20.78
CA VAL A 449 -14.67 -52.08 20.44
C VAL A 449 -14.14 -52.98 19.30
N ASP A 450 -13.59 -52.28 18.29
CA ASP A 450 -12.33 -52.54 17.56
C ASP A 450 -11.65 -53.93 17.62
N PHE A 451 -11.39 -54.54 16.45
CA PHE A 451 -10.02 -54.60 15.86
C PHE A 451 -9.99 -55.20 14.43
N THR A 452 -8.85 -55.07 13.74
CA THR A 452 -8.64 -55.35 12.30
C THR A 452 -8.40 -56.82 11.91
N GLY A 453 -8.60 -57.19 10.62
CA GLY A 453 -7.55 -57.97 9.91
C GLY A 453 -7.90 -59.14 8.96
N LYS A 454 -8.46 -58.84 7.78
CA LYS A 454 -8.11 -59.37 6.42
C LYS A 454 -7.39 -60.74 6.27
N ILE A 455 -7.94 -61.67 5.46
CA ILE A 455 -7.29 -62.41 4.33
C ILE A 455 -8.26 -63.48 3.72
N GLY A 456 -8.30 -63.57 2.38
CA GLY A 456 -9.06 -64.56 1.59
C GLY A 456 -8.78 -64.42 0.08
N ALA A 457 -8.97 -65.49 -0.72
CA ALA A 457 -8.63 -65.55 -2.16
C ALA A 457 -9.22 -66.80 -2.87
N ILE A 458 -8.82 -67.01 -4.15
CA ILE A 458 -8.86 -68.25 -4.99
C ILE A 458 -10.01 -68.38 -6.03
N ASN A 459 -9.66 -68.01 -7.29
CA ASN A 459 -9.86 -68.69 -8.60
C ASN A 459 -11.31 -68.92 -9.16
N ASN A 460 -11.56 -69.00 -10.49
CA ASN A 460 -10.68 -68.92 -11.68
C ASN A 460 -11.45 -68.53 -12.99
N GLU A 461 -10.66 -68.30 -14.07
CA GLU A 461 -10.94 -68.56 -15.51
C GLU A 461 -11.87 -67.63 -16.35
N ASP A 462 -11.21 -66.74 -17.13
CA ASP A 462 -11.11 -66.77 -18.62
C ASP A 462 -11.82 -65.77 -19.59
N GLU A 463 -10.99 -65.27 -20.53
CA GLU A 463 -11.21 -64.68 -21.89
C GLU A 463 -12.07 -63.39 -22.07
N SER A 464 -11.70 -62.39 -22.91
CA SER A 464 -10.47 -62.12 -23.71
C SER A 464 -10.39 -60.64 -24.21
N ASP A 465 -9.32 -60.32 -24.97
CA ASP A 465 -8.96 -59.07 -25.69
C ASP A 465 -8.26 -57.91 -24.91
N ASN A 466 -7.22 -57.32 -25.52
CA ASN A 466 -5.99 -56.79 -24.85
C ASN A 466 -5.46 -55.42 -25.37
N GLU A 467 -4.23 -55.05 -24.94
CA GLU A 467 -3.36 -53.89 -25.26
C GLU A 467 -3.53 -52.66 -24.31
N GLU A 468 -3.02 -52.70 -23.07
CA GLU A 468 -1.62 -52.67 -22.57
C GLU A 468 -0.99 -51.27 -22.41
N VAL A 469 -0.76 -50.87 -21.15
CA VAL A 469 0.22 -49.86 -20.73
C VAL A 469 0.78 -50.30 -19.36
N ALA A 470 2.04 -50.74 -19.31
CA ALA A 470 2.66 -51.30 -18.11
C ALA A 470 3.08 -50.22 -17.08
N PHE A 471 3.11 -50.60 -15.79
CA PHE A 471 3.64 -49.79 -14.70
C PHE A 471 5.01 -50.31 -14.25
N ALA A 472 5.96 -49.38 -14.11
CA ALA A 472 7.28 -49.47 -13.47
C ALA A 472 7.69 -50.79 -12.77
N ASP A 473 8.70 -51.46 -13.34
CA ASP A 473 9.56 -52.43 -12.63
C ASP A 473 10.61 -51.70 -11.77
N SER A 474 10.85 -52.19 -10.54
CA SER A 474 11.95 -51.75 -9.65
C SER A 474 12.15 -52.69 -8.44
N ASP A 475 12.38 -53.98 -8.70
CA ASP A 475 12.94 -54.98 -7.78
C ASP A 475 13.54 -56.11 -8.66
N SER A 476 14.56 -56.87 -8.29
CA SER A 476 15.39 -56.90 -7.06
C SER A 476 16.89 -56.87 -7.48
N ASP A 477 17.94 -57.41 -6.82
CA ASP A 477 18.11 -58.28 -5.64
C ASP A 477 19.51 -58.07 -5.01
N LEU A 478 19.88 -58.88 -4.01
CA LEU A 478 21.24 -58.97 -3.45
C LEU A 478 21.53 -60.43 -3.05
N GLY A 479 21.82 -61.25 -4.06
CA GLY A 479 21.94 -62.71 -3.92
C GLY A 479 23.30 -63.21 -3.38
N GLY A 480 23.40 -63.39 -2.07
CA GLY A 480 24.51 -64.12 -1.45
C GLY A 480 24.24 -65.63 -1.38
N GLN A 481 25.02 -66.44 -2.10
CA GLN A 481 24.95 -67.90 -2.04
C GLN A 481 25.38 -68.45 -0.67
N PHE A 482 24.63 -69.42 -0.15
CA PHE A 482 25.19 -70.62 0.50
C PHE A 482 24.18 -71.77 0.36
N ASP A 483 24.67 -72.93 -0.07
CA ASP A 483 23.88 -74.16 -0.17
C ASP A 483 23.55 -74.72 1.21
N ASP A 484 22.36 -75.32 1.35
CA ASP A 484 22.21 -76.73 1.71
C ASP A 484 20.75 -77.18 1.59
N GLU A 485 20.54 -78.48 1.41
CA GLU A 485 19.23 -79.09 1.12
C GLU A 485 18.34 -79.26 2.38
N ASP A 486 17.07 -79.64 2.18
CA ASP A 486 16.10 -80.11 3.19
C ASP A 486 15.78 -79.19 4.41
N SER A 487 14.68 -78.41 4.34
CA SER A 487 13.47 -78.74 5.13
C SER A 487 12.30 -77.73 5.09
N ASN A 488 11.10 -78.32 4.95
CA ASN A 488 9.74 -77.82 5.16
C ASN A 488 9.47 -76.58 6.07
N LEU A 489 8.58 -75.71 5.56
CA LEU A 489 7.45 -75.09 6.30
C LEU A 489 7.74 -74.17 7.52
N ARG A 490 8.43 -73.03 7.34
CA ARG A 490 8.58 -72.00 8.41
C ARG A 490 7.98 -70.61 8.16
N TRP A 491 7.24 -70.37 7.07
CA TRP A 491 6.68 -69.02 6.77
C TRP A 491 5.63 -68.50 7.77
N LYS A 492 5.09 -69.36 8.64
CA LYS A 492 4.21 -68.99 9.77
C LYS A 492 4.97 -68.66 11.05
N GLU A 493 6.22 -69.08 11.20
CA GLU A 493 7.05 -68.68 12.33
C GLU A 493 7.50 -67.23 12.17
N GLY A 494 7.51 -66.49 13.27
CA GLY A 494 7.76 -65.05 13.23
C GLY A 494 6.66 -64.24 12.55
N LEU A 495 5.50 -64.80 12.20
CA LEU A 495 4.35 -64.00 11.74
C LEU A 495 3.88 -63.07 12.87
N ALA A 496 3.91 -63.55 14.13
CA ALA A 496 3.69 -62.72 15.31
C ALA A 496 4.76 -61.64 15.53
N SER A 497 6.04 -61.89 15.21
CA SER A 497 7.11 -60.87 15.34
C SER A 497 7.12 -59.88 14.19
N LYS A 498 6.78 -60.30 12.96
CA LYS A 498 6.51 -59.40 11.83
C LYS A 498 5.25 -58.56 12.08
N ALA A 499 4.20 -59.13 12.67
CA ALA A 499 3.03 -58.37 13.12
C ALA A 499 3.37 -57.38 14.23
N ALA A 500 4.16 -57.77 15.23
CA ALA A 500 4.65 -56.86 16.28
C ALA A 500 5.54 -55.73 15.71
N LEU A 501 6.41 -56.05 14.75
CA LEU A 501 7.20 -55.05 14.02
C LEU A 501 6.31 -54.10 13.21
N ALA A 502 5.36 -54.62 12.43
CA ALA A 502 4.40 -53.82 11.68
C ALA A 502 3.51 -52.95 12.58
N TYR A 503 3.09 -53.46 13.74
CA TYR A 503 2.37 -52.69 14.76
C TYR A 503 3.26 -51.59 15.37
N SER A 504 4.54 -51.90 15.65
CA SER A 504 5.53 -50.91 16.12
C SER A 504 5.86 -49.84 15.06
N GLN A 505 5.70 -50.13 13.78
CA GLN A 505 5.84 -49.17 12.67
C GLN A 505 4.54 -48.40 12.40
N SER A 506 3.38 -49.03 12.58
CA SER A 506 2.07 -48.35 12.53
C SER A 506 1.93 -47.33 13.67
N GLY A 507 2.40 -47.66 14.87
CA GLY A 507 2.57 -46.73 16.00
C GLY A 507 3.59 -45.61 15.74
N LYS A 508 4.45 -45.75 14.71
CA LYS A 508 5.37 -44.72 14.20
C LYS A 508 4.80 -43.95 12.99
N ARG A 509 3.46 -43.95 12.79
CA ARG A 509 2.79 -42.97 11.93
C ARG A 509 3.20 -41.57 12.37
N ARG A 510 4.10 -40.94 11.61
CA ARG A 510 4.54 -39.55 11.83
C ARG A 510 3.31 -38.64 11.83
N ARG A 511 2.88 -38.18 13.01
CA ARG A 511 1.90 -37.08 13.11
C ARG A 511 2.45 -35.89 12.33
N ASN A 512 1.59 -35.16 11.61
CA ASN A 512 2.05 -34.00 10.84
C ASN A 512 2.72 -33.02 11.81
N ILE A 513 4.01 -32.74 11.59
CA ILE A 513 4.86 -31.93 12.46
C ILE A 513 4.27 -30.52 12.68
N GLN A 514 3.51 -30.00 11.72
CA GLN A 514 2.78 -28.74 11.85
C GLN A 514 1.76 -28.78 13.01
N LYS A 515 1.01 -29.88 13.15
CA LYS A 515 0.02 -30.04 14.21
C LYS A 515 0.68 -30.14 15.59
N ILE A 516 1.83 -30.81 15.68
CA ILE A 516 2.62 -30.88 16.93
C ILE A 516 3.21 -29.51 17.30
N PHE A 517 3.66 -28.72 16.33
CA PHE A 517 4.25 -27.38 16.57
C PHE A 517 3.25 -26.30 16.99
N TYR A 518 1.96 -26.44 16.64
CA TYR A 518 0.92 -25.47 16.97
C TYR A 518 -0.03 -25.94 18.09
N ASP A 519 0.22 -27.10 18.69
CA ASP A 519 -0.52 -27.58 19.86
C ASP A 519 0.01 -26.92 21.13
N GLU A 520 -0.71 -25.91 21.64
CA GLU A 520 -0.35 -25.18 22.86
C GLU A 520 -0.40 -26.05 24.15
N SER A 521 -0.93 -27.28 24.09
CA SER A 521 -0.95 -28.21 25.23
C SER A 521 0.38 -28.96 25.43
N LEU A 522 1.23 -29.04 24.40
CA LEU A 522 2.53 -29.72 24.46
C LEU A 522 3.65 -28.73 24.79
N SER A 523 4.54 -29.06 25.73
CA SER A 523 5.77 -28.28 25.85
C SER A 523 6.70 -28.57 24.66
N PRO A 524 7.62 -27.65 24.29
CA PRO A 524 8.56 -27.90 23.18
C PRO A 524 9.46 -29.14 23.37
N LYS A 525 9.59 -29.66 24.60
CA LYS A 525 10.27 -30.94 24.85
C LYS A 525 9.35 -32.13 24.53
N ASP A 526 8.10 -32.06 24.95
CA ASP A 526 7.13 -33.15 24.79
C ASP A 526 6.68 -33.26 23.33
N ALA A 527 6.52 -32.12 22.65
CA ALA A 527 6.37 -32.04 21.19
C ALA A 527 7.54 -32.71 20.44
N TYR A 528 8.78 -32.50 20.88
CA TYR A 528 9.96 -33.11 20.27
C TYR A 528 10.07 -34.62 20.58
N ALA A 529 9.73 -35.02 21.81
CA ALA A 529 9.66 -36.42 22.21
C ALA A 529 8.56 -37.17 21.44
N GLU A 530 7.36 -36.61 21.33
CA GLU A 530 6.25 -37.19 20.57
C GLU A 530 6.55 -37.26 19.07
N TYR A 531 7.19 -36.23 18.49
CA TYR A 531 7.68 -36.26 17.11
C TYR A 531 8.70 -37.40 16.86
N LYS A 532 9.52 -37.75 17.85
CA LYS A 532 10.44 -38.90 17.80
C LYS A 532 9.77 -40.24 18.09
N GLY A 533 8.58 -40.25 18.71
CA GLY A 533 7.96 -41.44 19.29
C GLY A 533 8.55 -41.86 20.65
N GLU A 534 9.26 -40.96 21.34
CA GLU A 534 9.73 -41.15 22.72
C GLU A 534 8.56 -40.86 23.68
N SER A 535 7.91 -41.91 24.19
CA SER A 535 6.73 -41.77 25.06
C SER A 535 7.09 -41.17 26.43
N ALA A 536 6.43 -40.08 26.82
CA ALA A 536 6.69 -39.30 28.04
C ALA A 536 6.25 -39.97 29.36
N LYS A 537 6.53 -41.28 29.54
CA LYS A 537 6.17 -42.07 30.73
C LYS A 537 7.37 -42.65 31.51
N SER A 538 8.61 -42.47 31.04
CA SER A 538 9.82 -42.99 31.68
C SER A 538 10.40 -42.04 32.75
N SER A 539 9.57 -41.57 33.69
CA SER A 539 10.02 -40.69 34.79
C SER A 539 9.32 -40.88 36.14
N GLU A 540 8.42 -41.86 36.27
CA GLU A 540 7.73 -42.19 37.54
C GLU A 540 7.87 -43.66 37.98
N SER A 541 8.62 -44.49 37.25
CA SER A 541 8.60 -45.96 37.44
C SER A 541 9.95 -46.64 37.80
N ASP A 542 11.09 -45.95 37.72
CA ASP A 542 12.41 -46.58 37.94
C ASP A 542 12.82 -46.58 39.43
N LEU A 543 11.87 -46.93 40.30
CA LEU A 543 12.08 -47.21 41.73
C LEU A 543 12.03 -48.73 41.97
N VAL A 544 12.96 -49.46 41.36
CA VAL A 544 13.08 -50.92 41.51
C VAL A 544 14.41 -51.29 42.15
N VAL A 545 14.35 -51.43 43.48
CA VAL A 545 15.22 -52.20 44.38
C VAL A 545 16.56 -52.69 43.79
N SER A 546 17.62 -51.97 44.13
CA SER A 546 18.96 -52.55 44.31
C SER A 546 19.42 -52.22 45.72
N ASP A 547 19.67 -53.24 46.54
CA ASP A 547 20.26 -53.06 47.86
C ASP A 547 21.70 -52.56 47.72
N ASP A 548 22.01 -51.39 48.27
CA ASP A 548 23.23 -51.08 49.03
C ASP A 548 23.09 -49.68 49.67
N GLU A 549 23.69 -49.49 50.84
CA GLU A 549 23.24 -48.51 51.84
C GLU A 549 23.84 -47.09 51.71
N GLU A 550 23.29 -46.13 52.47
CA GLU A 550 23.85 -44.81 52.82
C GLU A 550 24.08 -43.75 51.70
N ASP A 551 23.06 -42.93 51.40
CA ASP A 551 23.09 -41.52 51.84
C ASP A 551 21.69 -40.85 51.81
N PHE A 552 21.42 -39.93 52.76
CA PHE A 552 20.05 -39.49 53.09
C PHE A 552 19.81 -37.99 52.78
N PHE A 553 18.69 -37.68 52.10
CA PHE A 553 18.17 -36.32 51.80
C PHE A 553 18.99 -35.40 50.85
N LYS A 554 18.48 -35.20 49.62
CA LYS A 554 18.71 -33.98 48.83
C LYS A 554 17.38 -33.40 48.31
N VAL A 555 17.06 -32.19 48.76
CA VAL A 555 15.85 -31.45 48.36
C VAL A 555 16.00 -30.89 46.95
N SER A 556 15.01 -31.12 46.09
CA SER A 556 14.95 -30.61 44.71
C SER A 556 14.80 -29.09 44.67
N LYS A 557 15.92 -28.38 44.45
CA LYS A 557 15.89 -26.93 44.18
C LYS A 557 15.37 -26.66 42.76
N VAL A 558 14.07 -26.45 42.64
CA VAL A 558 13.47 -25.80 41.45
C VAL A 558 13.93 -24.33 41.44
N ALA A 559 15.07 -24.08 40.82
CA ALA A 559 15.66 -22.76 40.65
C ALA A 559 15.82 -22.47 39.15
N ASN A 560 15.44 -21.26 38.73
CA ASN A 560 15.45 -20.84 37.33
C ASN A 560 16.89 -20.58 36.84
N GLU A 561 17.60 -21.64 36.44
CA GLU A 561 18.86 -21.50 35.70
C GLU A 561 18.60 -20.98 34.28
N SER A 562 19.31 -19.92 33.91
CA SER A 562 19.04 -19.16 32.68
C SER A 562 19.44 -19.91 31.41
N ILE A 563 18.65 -19.76 30.35
CA ILE A 563 18.82 -20.40 29.03
C ILE A 563 20.27 -20.35 28.49
N SER A 564 21.01 -19.28 28.80
CA SER A 564 22.42 -19.11 28.39
C SER A 564 23.35 -20.25 28.83
N SER A 565 23.27 -20.70 30.09
CA SER A 565 24.23 -21.66 30.66
C SER A 565 23.99 -23.11 30.23
N ASN A 566 22.85 -23.39 29.59
CA ASN A 566 22.57 -24.71 29.02
C ASN A 566 23.19 -24.89 27.63
N HIS A 567 23.40 -23.79 26.89
CA HIS A 567 23.87 -23.85 25.51
C HIS A 567 25.36 -24.22 25.39
N GLU A 568 26.17 -23.85 26.39
CA GLU A 568 27.59 -24.22 26.47
C GLU A 568 27.77 -25.69 26.89
N LYS A 569 27.09 -26.14 27.96
CA LYS A 569 27.09 -27.54 28.40
C LYS A 569 26.57 -28.52 27.33
N LEU A 570 25.62 -28.10 26.50
CA LEU A 570 25.16 -28.88 25.34
C LEU A 570 26.25 -29.03 24.28
N MET A 571 27.03 -27.98 24.01
CA MET A 571 28.11 -28.05 23.02
C MET A 571 29.24 -29.00 23.47
N GLU A 572 29.62 -28.97 24.75
CA GLU A 572 30.64 -29.86 25.31
C GLU A 572 30.19 -31.34 25.34
N SER A 573 28.93 -31.60 25.71
CA SER A 573 28.40 -32.97 25.75
C SER A 573 28.09 -33.55 24.36
N GLU A 574 27.68 -32.73 23.40
CA GLU A 574 27.53 -33.16 22.00
C GLU A 574 28.87 -33.27 21.27
N SER A 575 29.92 -32.49 21.59
CA SER A 575 31.22 -32.62 20.92
C SER A 575 31.87 -33.99 21.13
N ASP A 576 31.83 -34.51 22.35
CA ASP A 576 32.36 -35.83 22.72
C ASP A 576 31.52 -37.01 22.19
N ARG A 577 30.31 -36.71 21.69
CA ARG A 577 29.41 -37.65 21.02
C ARG A 577 29.58 -37.60 19.51
N LEU A 578 29.78 -36.40 18.95
CA LEU A 578 29.97 -36.16 17.53
C LEU A 578 31.36 -36.62 17.06
N SER A 579 32.42 -36.45 17.86
CA SER A 579 33.75 -37.01 17.55
C SER A 579 33.67 -38.52 17.30
N LYS A 580 33.19 -39.28 18.28
CA LYS A 580 32.98 -40.74 18.20
C LYS A 580 32.04 -41.18 17.09
N LYS A 581 31.10 -40.31 16.67
CA LYS A 581 30.23 -40.56 15.53
C LYS A 581 30.97 -40.41 14.20
N TRP A 582 31.82 -39.38 14.06
CA TRP A 582 32.53 -39.05 12.83
C TRP A 582 33.88 -39.77 12.67
N GLU A 583 34.37 -40.43 13.71
CA GLU A 583 35.49 -41.40 13.64
C GLU A 583 35.12 -42.67 12.83
N ASN A 584 33.84 -42.98 12.66
CA ASN A 584 33.38 -44.16 11.92
C ASN A 584 33.51 -43.98 10.38
N PRO A 585 34.36 -44.77 9.68
CA PRO A 585 34.61 -44.58 8.25
C PRO A 585 33.36 -44.85 7.37
N GLN A 586 32.47 -45.73 7.80
CA GLN A 586 31.20 -46.01 7.10
C GLN A 586 30.26 -44.78 7.07
N LEU A 587 30.22 -44.00 8.15
CA LEU A 587 29.44 -42.76 8.22
C LEU A 587 30.09 -41.63 7.40
N LEU A 588 31.42 -41.62 7.28
CA LEU A 588 32.13 -40.72 6.37
C LEU A 588 31.88 -41.07 4.90
N ALA A 589 31.83 -42.36 4.55
CA ALA A 589 31.47 -42.80 3.20
C ALA A 589 30.05 -42.35 2.81
N GLN A 590 29.05 -42.55 3.67
CA GLN A 590 27.69 -42.04 3.46
C GLN A 590 27.60 -40.52 3.32
N LEU A 591 28.58 -39.76 3.84
CA LEU A 591 28.63 -38.31 3.71
C LEU A 591 29.44 -37.85 2.48
N LYS A 592 30.36 -38.68 1.95
CA LYS A 592 31.07 -38.40 0.69
C LYS A 592 30.10 -38.11 -0.44
N SER A 593 29.00 -38.87 -0.57
CA SER A 593 27.97 -38.70 -1.61
C SER A 593 27.31 -37.31 -1.66
N ARG A 594 27.49 -36.48 -0.62
CA ARG A 594 27.04 -35.07 -0.57
C ARG A 594 28.13 -34.05 -0.89
N PHE A 595 29.33 -34.51 -1.20
CA PHE A 595 30.42 -33.71 -1.76
C PHE A 595 30.64 -34.09 -3.23
N ILE A 596 31.20 -33.15 -3.99
CA ILE A 596 31.47 -33.27 -5.44
C ILE A 596 32.25 -34.55 -5.81
N THR A 597 33.03 -35.10 -4.89
CA THR A 597 33.88 -36.29 -5.10
C THR A 597 33.21 -37.63 -4.79
N GLY A 598 32.04 -37.66 -4.13
CA GLY A 598 31.45 -38.92 -3.65
C GLY A 598 30.47 -39.57 -4.62
N SER A 599 29.60 -38.79 -5.25
CA SER A 599 28.74 -39.29 -6.34
C SER A 599 29.56 -39.80 -7.54
N LEU A 600 30.82 -39.37 -7.64
CA LEU A 600 31.79 -39.86 -8.62
C LEU A 600 32.24 -41.30 -8.33
N LEU A 601 32.46 -41.67 -7.06
CA LEU A 601 32.95 -43.01 -6.69
C LEU A 601 31.88 -44.09 -6.82
N ASP A 602 30.65 -43.81 -6.39
CA ASP A 602 29.51 -44.72 -6.53
C ASP A 602 29.18 -45.02 -8.01
N SER A 603 29.73 -44.25 -8.95
CA SER A 603 29.63 -44.45 -10.41
C SER A 603 30.80 -45.22 -11.03
N ILE A 604 31.87 -45.51 -10.26
CA ILE A 604 33.11 -46.13 -10.73
C ILE A 604 33.19 -47.61 -10.32
N GLU A 605 32.81 -47.94 -9.09
CA GLU A 605 32.92 -49.31 -8.54
C GLU A 605 31.85 -50.29 -9.09
N GLY A 606 31.01 -49.86 -10.05
CA GLY A 606 29.86 -50.62 -10.56
C GLY A 606 29.93 -51.04 -12.04
N GLN A 607 31.12 -51.02 -12.68
CA GLN A 607 31.26 -51.28 -14.13
C GLN A 607 32.44 -52.20 -14.54
N GLU A 608 33.11 -52.90 -13.61
CA GLU A 608 34.34 -53.68 -13.91
C GLU A 608 34.13 -55.17 -14.24
N GLU A 609 32.90 -55.70 -14.28
CA GLU A 609 32.62 -57.10 -14.65
C GLU A 609 31.57 -57.26 -15.77
N VAL A 610 31.67 -58.38 -16.49
CA VAL A 610 30.87 -58.79 -17.67
C VAL A 610 31.23 -58.09 -18.99
N SER A 611 32.32 -58.55 -19.59
CA SER A 611 32.56 -58.50 -21.04
C SER A 611 32.01 -59.74 -21.75
N GLN A 612 31.78 -59.61 -23.08
CA GLN A 612 31.61 -60.65 -24.11
C GLN A 612 30.19 -60.88 -24.70
N ASP A 613 30.22 -61.01 -26.03
CA ASP A 613 29.31 -61.63 -26.99
C ASP A 613 27.98 -60.94 -27.41
N ASP A 614 28.01 -60.48 -28.68
CA ASP A 614 26.97 -60.46 -29.74
C ASP A 614 25.74 -59.49 -29.62
N GLU A 615 25.17 -58.91 -30.70
CA GLU A 615 25.41 -59.05 -32.16
C GLU A 615 25.10 -57.72 -32.93
N GLU A 616 25.22 -57.70 -34.27
CA GLU A 616 25.38 -56.50 -35.12
C GLU A 616 24.09 -55.73 -35.56
N GLY A 617 24.24 -54.48 -36.06
CA GLY A 617 23.19 -53.70 -36.74
C GLY A 617 23.33 -52.17 -36.61
N ASP A 618 24.32 -51.49 -37.20
CA ASP A 618 24.42 -51.12 -38.64
C ASP A 618 23.31 -50.17 -39.17
N PHE A 619 23.60 -48.86 -39.21
CA PHE A 619 23.57 -48.07 -40.46
C PHE A 619 24.29 -46.71 -40.30
N GLU A 620 24.90 -46.20 -41.37
CA GLU A 620 25.94 -45.16 -41.36
C GLU A 620 25.45 -43.72 -41.70
N ASP A 621 26.35 -42.76 -41.42
CA ASP A 621 26.64 -41.49 -42.10
C ASP A 621 25.58 -40.40 -42.38
N LEU A 622 25.93 -39.19 -41.92
CA LEU A 622 26.14 -38.01 -42.80
C LEU A 622 26.93 -36.90 -42.08
N GLU A 623 28.27 -37.00 -42.11
CA GLU A 623 29.14 -35.81 -42.12
C GLU A 623 29.26 -35.25 -43.56
N ASP A 624 30.13 -34.24 -43.77
CA ASP A 624 30.50 -33.50 -45.01
C ASP A 624 30.12 -32.00 -44.96
N GLU A 625 31.00 -31.05 -45.34
CA GLU A 625 32.42 -31.17 -45.70
C GLU A 625 33.21 -29.87 -45.40
N GLU A 626 34.53 -30.03 -45.42
CA GLU A 626 35.64 -29.09 -45.18
C GLU A 626 35.62 -27.70 -45.86
N ASN A 627 36.38 -26.74 -45.28
CA ASN A 627 37.67 -26.23 -45.84
C ASN A 627 38.21 -25.04 -44.97
N SER A 628 39.46 -25.04 -44.43
CA SER A 628 40.79 -24.91 -45.10
C SER A 628 41.13 -23.43 -45.45
N SER A 629 42.29 -22.82 -45.13
CA SER A 629 43.53 -23.23 -44.42
C SER A 629 44.38 -22.00 -43.96
N ASP A 630 45.68 -22.22 -43.65
CA ASP A 630 46.82 -21.26 -43.68
C ASP A 630 47.29 -20.55 -42.37
N ASN A 631 47.88 -21.35 -41.48
CA ASN A 631 49.33 -21.40 -41.16
C ASN A 631 50.13 -20.31 -40.37
N GLU A 632 51.01 -20.85 -39.48
CA GLU A 632 52.43 -20.49 -39.22
C GLU A 632 52.84 -19.23 -38.39
N MET A 633 53.91 -19.24 -37.55
CA MET A 633 54.67 -20.30 -36.83
C MET A 633 55.66 -19.70 -35.78
N GLU A 634 56.38 -20.54 -35.00
CA GLU A 634 57.66 -20.28 -34.25
C GLU A 634 57.66 -19.22 -33.10
N GLU A 635 58.51 -19.16 -32.06
CA GLU A 635 59.61 -19.91 -31.38
C GLU A 635 59.87 -19.15 -30.03
N SER A 636 60.62 -19.52 -28.96
CA SER A 636 61.14 -20.73 -28.28
C SER A 636 61.85 -20.26 -26.96
N SER A 637 62.67 -20.95 -26.13
CA SER A 637 63.25 -22.32 -25.99
C SER A 637 63.83 -22.47 -24.55
N GLY A 638 64.27 -23.67 -24.13
CA GLY A 638 65.14 -23.91 -22.94
C GLY A 638 64.54 -24.79 -21.83
N SER A 639 64.75 -26.13 -21.79
CA SER A 639 65.97 -26.90 -21.41
C SER A 639 66.18 -27.05 -19.89
N SER A 640 66.50 -28.18 -19.23
CA SER A 640 66.51 -29.66 -19.46
C SER A 640 67.62 -30.25 -18.53
N VAL A 641 67.90 -31.58 -18.58
CA VAL A 641 69.02 -32.32 -17.87
C VAL A 641 68.74 -32.59 -16.37
N THR A 642 68.89 -33.76 -15.73
CA THR A 642 68.99 -35.25 -15.97
C THR A 642 68.75 -35.92 -14.58
N ALA A 643 68.50 -37.22 -14.32
CA ALA A 643 68.01 -38.43 -15.00
C ALA A 643 67.72 -39.47 -13.85
N GLU A 644 67.79 -40.82 -13.87
CA GLU A 644 68.19 -41.92 -14.80
C GLU A 644 67.65 -43.28 -14.21
N ASN A 645 67.66 -44.40 -14.96
CA ASN A 645 67.32 -45.80 -14.57
C ASN A 645 65.84 -46.11 -14.14
N GLU A 646 65.02 -46.84 -14.93
CA GLU A 646 64.90 -48.33 -15.11
C GLU A 646 63.89 -48.97 -14.11
N GLU A 647 62.98 -49.91 -14.48
CA GLU A 647 62.86 -50.75 -15.69
C GLU A 647 61.40 -51.29 -15.94
N SER A 648 61.02 -51.52 -17.21
CA SER A 648 59.95 -52.44 -17.72
C SER A 648 58.43 -52.22 -17.51
N ALA A 649 57.64 -52.60 -18.55
CA ALA A 649 56.20 -52.97 -18.59
C ALA A 649 55.12 -51.93 -18.16
N ASP A 650 54.04 -51.63 -18.91
CA ASP A 650 53.47 -52.16 -20.18
C ASP A 650 52.83 -51.05 -21.04
N GLU A 651 52.35 -51.40 -22.25
CA GLU A 651 51.74 -50.45 -23.21
C GLU A 651 50.30 -50.06 -22.82
N VAL A 652 50.08 -48.78 -22.48
CA VAL A 652 48.75 -48.23 -22.15
C VAL A 652 48.00 -47.87 -23.44
N ASP A 653 46.80 -48.43 -23.66
CA ASP A 653 46.04 -48.24 -24.90
C ASP A 653 45.58 -46.78 -25.07
N PHE A 654 45.69 -46.26 -26.30
CA PHE A 654 45.12 -44.96 -26.69
C PHE A 654 43.59 -44.89 -26.46
N GLN A 655 42.90 -46.02 -26.36
CA GLN A 655 41.48 -46.08 -25.99
C GLN A 655 41.26 -45.65 -24.54
N THR A 656 42.04 -46.15 -23.57
CA THR A 656 41.88 -45.78 -22.16
C THR A 656 42.30 -44.33 -21.90
N GLU A 657 43.32 -43.81 -22.59
CA GLU A 657 43.62 -42.37 -22.58
C GLU A 657 42.47 -41.54 -23.17
N ARG A 658 41.78 -42.01 -24.23
CA ARG A 658 40.63 -41.31 -24.80
C ARG A 658 39.45 -41.29 -23.83
N GLU A 659 39.17 -42.40 -23.16
CA GLU A 659 38.10 -42.52 -22.17
C GLU A 659 38.40 -41.72 -20.90
N GLU A 660 39.64 -41.73 -20.41
CA GLU A 660 40.06 -40.81 -19.34
C GLU A 660 39.90 -39.35 -19.77
N ASN A 661 40.26 -38.98 -20.99
CA ASN A 661 40.09 -37.62 -21.49
C ASN A 661 38.62 -37.27 -21.80
N ALA A 662 37.76 -38.24 -22.05
CA ALA A 662 36.30 -38.07 -22.13
C ALA A 662 35.72 -37.84 -20.73
N ARG A 663 36.00 -38.73 -19.77
CA ARG A 663 35.62 -38.59 -18.36
C ARG A 663 36.11 -37.26 -17.77
N LYS A 664 37.35 -36.84 -18.04
CA LYS A 664 37.88 -35.51 -17.64
C LYS A 664 37.15 -34.35 -18.32
N LYS A 665 36.72 -34.48 -19.58
CA LYS A 665 35.88 -33.48 -20.26
C LYS A 665 34.47 -33.40 -19.69
N GLU A 666 33.89 -34.53 -19.29
CA GLU A 666 32.57 -34.57 -18.65
C GLU A 666 32.60 -34.06 -17.21
N GLU A 667 33.64 -34.41 -16.43
CA GLU A 667 33.93 -33.79 -15.13
C GLU A 667 34.07 -32.27 -15.28
N LEU A 668 34.90 -31.80 -16.22
CA LEU A 668 35.04 -30.38 -16.53
C LEU A 668 33.72 -29.74 -16.98
N ARG A 669 32.87 -30.47 -17.73
CA ARG A 669 31.58 -29.96 -18.20
C ARG A 669 30.56 -29.85 -17.08
N LEU A 670 30.38 -30.88 -16.26
CA LEU A 670 29.48 -30.86 -15.10
C LEU A 670 29.91 -29.78 -14.10
N ARG A 671 31.22 -29.68 -13.86
CA ARG A 671 31.82 -28.63 -13.05
C ARG A 671 31.61 -27.24 -13.65
N PHE A 672 31.70 -27.09 -14.97
CA PHE A 672 31.41 -25.82 -15.65
C PHE A 672 29.92 -25.47 -15.59
N GLU A 673 29.01 -26.43 -15.79
CA GLU A 673 27.56 -26.23 -15.68
C GLU A 673 27.10 -25.92 -14.24
N GLU A 674 27.87 -26.32 -13.21
CA GLU A 674 27.63 -25.95 -11.81
C GLU A 674 28.35 -24.66 -11.36
N GLU A 675 29.56 -24.37 -11.86
CA GLU A 675 30.28 -23.10 -11.62
C GLU A 675 29.63 -21.92 -12.38
N ASP A 676 29.15 -22.12 -13.62
CA ASP A 676 28.53 -21.10 -14.49
C ASP A 676 27.00 -21.01 -14.33
N ARG A 677 26.49 -21.18 -13.09
CA ARG A 677 25.07 -21.02 -12.69
C ARG A 677 24.56 -19.56 -12.77
N GLY A 678 25.07 -18.74 -13.69
CA GLY A 678 24.62 -17.38 -13.94
C GLY A 678 23.76 -17.25 -15.20
N ASP A 679 22.43 -17.22 -15.06
CA ASP A 679 21.40 -16.92 -16.10
C ASP A 679 21.92 -16.85 -17.56
N PRO A 680 21.94 -17.97 -18.33
CA PRO A 680 22.27 -17.92 -19.74
C PRO A 680 21.25 -17.08 -20.53
N GLU A 681 21.76 -16.30 -21.49
CA GLU A 681 20.97 -15.44 -22.40
C GLU A 681 19.91 -14.52 -21.77
N LYS A 682 20.36 -13.42 -21.17
CA LYS A 682 19.50 -12.23 -20.99
C LYS A 682 19.16 -11.60 -22.33
N LYS A 683 18.09 -12.11 -22.95
CA LYS A 683 17.42 -11.58 -24.14
C LYS A 683 17.10 -10.09 -23.97
N ASP A 684 17.11 -9.32 -25.06
CA ASP A 684 16.84 -7.87 -25.10
C ASP A 684 15.39 -7.50 -24.69
N VAL A 685 15.09 -7.63 -23.41
CA VAL A 685 13.77 -7.40 -22.79
C VAL A 685 13.79 -6.08 -22.03
N ASP A 686 12.73 -5.26 -22.19
CA ASP A 686 12.59 -4.03 -21.40
C ASP A 686 12.61 -4.38 -19.89
N TRP A 687 13.39 -3.65 -19.07
CA TRP A 687 13.44 -3.82 -17.60
C TRP A 687 12.04 -3.87 -16.93
N TYR A 688 11.07 -3.15 -17.49
CA TYR A 688 9.68 -3.14 -17.02
C TYR A 688 8.94 -4.47 -17.25
N THR A 689 9.35 -5.25 -18.25
CA THR A 689 8.87 -6.62 -18.50
C THR A 689 9.61 -7.63 -17.63
N GLU A 690 10.94 -7.54 -17.49
CA GLU A 690 11.71 -8.39 -16.56
C GLU A 690 11.14 -8.33 -15.13
N GLU A 691 10.92 -7.11 -14.61
CA GLU A 691 10.43 -6.90 -13.24
C GLU A 691 8.99 -7.38 -13.07
N LYS A 692 8.18 -7.32 -14.13
CA LYS A 692 6.85 -7.93 -14.15
C LYS A 692 6.89 -9.44 -14.18
N GLU A 693 7.81 -10.04 -14.92
CA GLU A 693 7.97 -11.49 -14.94
C GLU A 693 8.41 -12.02 -13.59
N LYS A 694 9.34 -11.35 -12.89
CA LYS A 694 9.71 -11.72 -11.51
C LYS A 694 8.49 -11.67 -10.58
N ILE A 695 7.70 -10.60 -10.66
CA ILE A 695 6.43 -10.49 -9.90
C ILE A 695 5.44 -11.61 -10.28
N ALA A 696 5.33 -11.96 -11.57
CA ALA A 696 4.43 -13.01 -12.04
C ALA A 696 4.89 -14.42 -11.61
N ARG A 697 6.19 -14.73 -11.72
CA ARG A 697 6.81 -15.97 -11.22
C ARG A 697 6.55 -16.13 -9.72
N GLN A 698 6.75 -15.08 -8.93
CA GLN A 698 6.41 -15.11 -7.50
C GLN A 698 4.92 -15.36 -7.24
N LEU A 699 4.01 -14.82 -8.05
CA LEU A 699 2.56 -15.09 -7.96
C LEU A 699 2.14 -16.48 -8.50
N VAL A 700 3.04 -17.23 -9.12
CA VAL A 700 2.85 -18.63 -9.52
C VAL A 700 3.38 -19.55 -8.41
N ILE A 701 4.61 -19.31 -7.93
CA ILE A 701 5.19 -19.98 -6.76
C ILE A 701 4.27 -19.85 -5.53
N ASN A 702 3.69 -18.67 -5.28
CA ASN A 702 2.73 -18.43 -4.19
C ASN A 702 1.35 -19.09 -4.39
N ARG A 703 1.10 -19.76 -5.52
CA ARG A 703 -0.10 -20.57 -5.77
C ARG A 703 0.23 -22.05 -5.62
N GLU A 704 1.22 -22.52 -6.36
CA GLU A 704 1.77 -23.88 -6.32
C GLU A 704 2.05 -24.33 -4.87
N ALA A 705 2.73 -23.49 -4.08
CA ALA A 705 3.05 -23.76 -2.66
C ALA A 705 1.84 -23.88 -1.71
N PHE A 706 0.61 -23.67 -2.19
CA PHE A 706 -0.63 -23.84 -1.45
C PHE A 706 -1.68 -24.68 -2.20
N GLU A 707 -1.34 -25.33 -3.32
CA GLU A 707 -2.32 -26.12 -4.09
C GLU A 707 -2.59 -27.49 -3.44
N ASP A 708 -1.60 -28.13 -2.83
CA ASP A 708 -1.72 -29.44 -2.15
C ASP A 708 -2.29 -29.38 -0.71
N MET A 709 -2.49 -28.18 -0.14
CA MET A 709 -2.95 -28.00 1.24
C MET A 709 -4.47 -27.93 1.37
N ASP A 710 -4.99 -28.55 2.44
CA ASP A 710 -6.40 -28.51 2.80
C ASP A 710 -6.90 -27.07 3.10
N PRO A 711 -8.20 -26.77 2.88
CA PRO A 711 -8.72 -25.41 3.03
C PRO A 711 -8.55 -24.80 4.42
N GLU A 712 -8.50 -25.62 5.48
CA GLU A 712 -8.43 -25.14 6.87
C GLU A 712 -7.00 -24.74 7.24
N SER A 713 -6.02 -25.62 7.01
CA SER A 713 -4.60 -25.31 7.19
C SER A 713 -4.16 -24.17 6.25
N ARG A 714 -4.72 -24.10 5.04
CA ARG A 714 -4.51 -22.96 4.13
C ARG A 714 -5.07 -21.65 4.70
N ALA A 715 -6.25 -21.66 5.31
CA ALA A 715 -6.83 -20.47 5.94
C ALA A 715 -6.05 -20.04 7.19
N GLU A 716 -5.40 -20.96 7.90
CA GLU A 716 -4.51 -20.66 9.03
C GLU A 716 -3.20 -19.99 8.57
N ILE A 717 -2.55 -20.52 7.53
CA ILE A 717 -1.25 -20.02 7.05
C ILE A 717 -1.40 -18.78 6.14
N GLU A 718 -2.34 -18.80 5.18
CA GLU A 718 -2.50 -17.76 4.16
C GLU A 718 -3.53 -16.68 4.57
N GLY A 719 -4.41 -16.99 5.51
CA GLY A 719 -5.64 -16.23 5.77
C GLY A 719 -6.72 -16.46 4.71
N TYR A 720 -7.94 -15.98 4.99
CA TYR A 720 -9.03 -15.98 4.02
C TYR A 720 -8.71 -15.07 2.84
N ARG A 721 -8.69 -15.65 1.63
CA ARG A 721 -8.39 -14.97 0.37
C ARG A 721 -9.43 -13.89 0.02
N ALA A 722 -8.98 -12.82 -0.63
CA ALA A 722 -9.90 -11.85 -1.24
C ALA A 722 -10.83 -12.55 -2.25
N GLY A 723 -12.11 -12.21 -2.27
CA GLY A 723 -13.13 -12.84 -3.12
C GLY A 723 -14.00 -13.89 -2.42
N THR A 724 -13.57 -14.43 -1.27
CA THR A 724 -14.46 -15.26 -0.43
C THR A 724 -15.56 -14.39 0.20
N TYR A 725 -16.71 -15.01 0.47
CA TYR A 725 -17.76 -14.44 1.31
C TYR A 725 -17.53 -14.87 2.75
N VAL A 726 -17.53 -13.94 3.69
CA VAL A 726 -17.05 -14.16 5.06
C VAL A 726 -18.01 -13.53 6.07
N ARG A 727 -18.24 -14.26 7.16
CA ARG A 727 -18.90 -13.83 8.39
C ARG A 727 -17.82 -13.44 9.40
N ILE A 728 -17.87 -12.21 9.88
CA ILE A 728 -16.96 -11.69 10.92
C ILE A 728 -17.79 -11.43 12.18
N VAL A 729 -17.41 -12.07 13.29
CA VAL A 729 -17.99 -11.83 14.62
C VAL A 729 -17.12 -10.81 15.38
N ILE A 730 -17.76 -9.80 15.97
CA ILE A 730 -17.12 -8.76 16.77
C ILE A 730 -17.87 -8.60 18.09
N ASN A 731 -17.15 -8.72 19.21
CA ASN A 731 -17.68 -8.50 20.56
C ASN A 731 -17.56 -7.02 20.98
N ASP A 732 -18.27 -6.61 22.03
CA ASP A 732 -18.18 -5.30 22.69
C ASP A 732 -18.38 -4.07 21.79
N VAL A 733 -19.21 -4.19 20.75
CA VAL A 733 -19.54 -3.04 19.89
C VAL A 733 -20.55 -2.11 20.60
N PRO A 734 -20.39 -0.77 20.61
CA PRO A 734 -21.32 0.14 21.27
C PRO A 734 -22.77 -0.04 20.80
N PHE A 735 -23.71 -0.16 21.75
CA PHE A 735 -25.13 -0.43 21.45
C PHE A 735 -25.76 0.65 20.55
N GLU A 736 -25.26 1.89 20.62
CA GLU A 736 -25.70 3.01 19.80
C GLU A 736 -25.52 2.74 18.29
N PHE A 737 -24.59 1.87 17.90
CA PHE A 737 -24.40 1.45 16.51
C PHE A 737 -25.53 0.55 15.99
N VAL A 738 -26.10 -0.30 16.86
CA VAL A 738 -27.22 -1.20 16.54
C VAL A 738 -28.55 -0.46 16.62
N GLU A 739 -28.70 0.41 17.62
CA GLU A 739 -29.88 1.27 17.78
C GLU A 739 -30.04 2.21 16.59
N HIS A 740 -29.01 3.01 16.29
CA HIS A 740 -29.03 3.97 15.18
C HIS A 740 -28.60 3.36 13.85
N PHE A 741 -28.67 2.04 13.65
CA PHE A 741 -28.31 1.44 12.37
C PHE A 741 -29.18 1.97 11.22
N ASP A 742 -28.56 2.29 10.08
CA ASP A 742 -29.25 2.81 8.89
C ASP A 742 -28.51 2.28 7.65
N SER A 743 -29.17 1.40 6.90
CA SER A 743 -28.64 0.72 5.72
C SER A 743 -28.30 1.66 4.56
N ARG A 744 -28.68 2.94 4.60
CA ARG A 744 -28.22 3.95 3.63
C ARG A 744 -26.75 4.35 3.82
N TYR A 745 -26.15 4.03 4.97
CA TYR A 745 -24.75 4.32 5.28
C TYR A 745 -23.90 3.05 5.15
N PRO A 746 -22.87 3.01 4.26
CA PRO A 746 -22.04 1.83 4.10
C PRO A 746 -21.19 1.57 5.33
N VAL A 747 -21.32 0.36 5.90
CA VAL A 747 -20.39 -0.15 6.91
C VAL A 747 -19.19 -0.76 6.19
N VAL A 748 -18.02 -0.17 6.42
CA VAL A 748 -16.73 -0.64 5.89
C VAL A 748 -15.93 -1.24 7.03
N VAL A 749 -15.31 -2.38 6.76
CA VAL A 749 -14.44 -3.12 7.68
C VAL A 749 -13.03 -3.06 7.10
N GLY A 750 -12.10 -2.37 7.77
CA GLY A 750 -10.74 -2.15 7.26
C GLY A 750 -9.67 -2.75 8.16
N GLY A 751 -8.89 -3.71 7.66
CA GLY A 751 -7.79 -4.33 8.39
C GLY A 751 -6.67 -3.35 8.72
N LEU A 752 -6.29 -3.32 9.99
CA LEU A 752 -5.18 -2.54 10.54
C LEU A 752 -3.90 -3.37 10.56
N LEU A 753 -2.80 -2.81 10.07
CA LEU A 753 -1.49 -3.46 10.23
C LEU A 753 -0.96 -3.27 11.67
N PRO A 754 -0.08 -4.15 12.20
CA PRO A 754 0.47 -4.01 13.57
C PRO A 754 1.20 -2.69 13.85
N ASN A 755 1.73 -2.04 12.81
CA ASN A 755 2.31 -0.71 12.92
C ASN A 755 1.26 0.39 13.16
N GLU A 756 0.01 0.19 12.74
CA GLU A 756 -1.05 1.19 12.75
C GLU A 756 -1.89 1.16 14.03
N GLN A 757 -1.89 0.05 14.76
CA GLN A 757 -2.36 -0.01 16.15
C GLN A 757 -1.65 1.02 17.04
N ARG A 758 -0.40 1.40 16.70
CA ARG A 758 0.46 2.27 17.51
C ARG A 758 0.16 3.76 17.29
N TYR A 759 0.24 4.53 18.37
CA TYR A 759 0.02 5.99 18.39
C TYR A 759 1.30 6.75 18.72
N GLY A 760 1.50 7.93 18.11
CA GLY A 760 2.65 8.79 18.36
C GLY A 760 2.60 10.09 17.57
N LEU A 761 3.75 10.67 17.25
CA LEU A 761 3.86 11.90 16.47
C LEU A 761 4.05 11.60 14.98
N VAL A 762 3.03 11.89 14.18
CA VAL A 762 3.11 11.75 12.72
C VAL A 762 3.57 13.08 12.12
N GLN A 763 4.68 13.05 11.38
CA GLN A 763 5.14 14.18 10.59
C GLN A 763 4.61 14.08 9.16
N VAL A 764 3.75 15.02 8.77
CA VAL A 764 3.10 15.10 7.46
C VAL A 764 3.62 16.26 6.61
N ARG A 765 3.60 16.10 5.29
CA ARG A 765 3.81 17.17 4.31
C ARG A 765 2.46 17.74 3.85
N ILE A 766 1.95 18.73 4.58
CA ILE A 766 0.60 19.29 4.40
C ILE A 766 0.60 20.59 3.56
N LYS A 767 -0.48 20.79 2.80
CA LYS A 767 -0.76 22.03 2.04
C LYS A 767 -2.25 22.37 2.12
N ARG A 768 -2.58 23.65 2.31
CA ARG A 768 -3.96 24.17 2.21
C ARG A 768 -4.54 23.83 0.83
N HIS A 769 -5.78 23.36 0.78
CA HIS A 769 -6.42 23.09 -0.51
C HIS A 769 -6.57 24.35 -1.36
N ARG A 770 -6.52 24.22 -2.69
CA ARG A 770 -6.50 25.35 -3.63
C ARG A 770 -7.70 26.27 -3.46
N TRP A 771 -8.89 25.68 -3.29
CA TRP A 771 -10.17 26.38 -3.19
C TRP A 771 -10.63 26.68 -1.75
N HIS A 772 -9.95 26.16 -0.72
CA HIS A 772 -10.34 26.43 0.67
C HIS A 772 -9.99 27.87 1.08
N LYS A 773 -11.01 28.70 1.32
CA LYS A 773 -10.88 30.16 1.48
C LYS A 773 -10.01 30.61 2.67
N LYS A 774 -10.00 29.87 3.78
CA LYS A 774 -9.24 30.24 4.99
C LYS A 774 -7.82 29.65 4.98
N ILE A 775 -6.89 30.33 5.64
CA ILE A 775 -5.56 29.79 5.96
C ILE A 775 -5.65 29.01 7.29
N LEU A 776 -4.99 27.85 7.38
CA LEU A 776 -5.02 27.02 8.59
C LEU A 776 -4.02 27.55 9.63
N LYS A 777 -4.39 27.50 10.90
CA LYS A 777 -3.63 28.07 12.04
C LYS A 777 -3.05 26.95 12.90
N THR A 778 -1.84 27.14 13.44
CA THR A 778 -1.24 26.18 14.37
C THR A 778 -2.02 26.11 15.67
N ASN A 779 -2.23 24.89 16.16
CA ASN A 779 -2.99 24.59 17.36
C ASN A 779 -4.51 24.91 17.26
N ASP A 780 -5.06 24.99 16.04
CA ASP A 780 -6.49 24.80 15.80
C ASP A 780 -6.71 23.34 15.41
N PRO A 781 -7.82 22.72 15.84
CA PRO A 781 -8.11 21.32 15.50
C PRO A 781 -8.35 21.15 14.00
N LEU A 782 -8.03 19.97 13.48
CA LEU A 782 -8.26 19.57 12.10
C LEU A 782 -8.61 18.09 12.06
N ILE A 783 -9.62 17.71 11.27
CA ILE A 783 -10.04 16.33 11.07
C ILE A 783 -9.20 15.76 9.92
N PHE A 784 -8.47 14.67 10.17
CA PHE A 784 -7.66 13.95 9.21
C PHE A 784 -8.35 12.63 8.83
N SER A 785 -8.35 12.32 7.54
CA SER A 785 -8.62 10.96 7.04
C SER A 785 -7.30 10.34 6.63
N MET A 786 -6.77 9.39 7.41
CA MET A 786 -5.52 8.68 7.10
C MET A 786 -5.74 7.17 7.18
N GLY A 787 -5.46 6.47 6.08
CA GLY A 787 -5.84 5.07 5.95
C GLY A 787 -7.34 4.89 6.14
N TRP A 788 -7.74 3.89 6.94
CA TRP A 788 -9.13 3.68 7.33
C TRP A 788 -9.65 4.76 8.28
N ARG A 789 -8.82 5.20 9.23
CA ARG A 789 -9.25 6.04 10.36
C ARG A 789 -9.57 7.49 9.97
N ARG A 790 -10.64 8.02 10.57
CA ARG A 790 -10.98 9.45 10.61
C ARG A 790 -10.84 9.96 12.04
N PHE A 791 -10.02 10.97 12.27
CA PHE A 791 -9.75 11.48 13.61
C PHE A 791 -9.45 12.98 13.62
N GLN A 792 -9.85 13.68 14.68
CA GLN A 792 -9.50 15.07 14.92
C GLN A 792 -8.24 15.15 15.77
N SER A 793 -7.24 15.90 15.29
CA SER A 793 -5.98 16.15 16.01
C SER A 793 -5.59 17.64 15.96
N ILE A 794 -4.55 18.02 16.71
CA ILE A 794 -4.10 19.41 16.85
C ILE A 794 -2.73 19.61 16.18
N PRO A 795 -2.66 19.98 14.89
CA PRO A 795 -1.40 20.12 14.17
C PRO A 795 -0.57 21.37 14.53
N VAL A 796 0.73 21.13 14.68
CA VAL A 796 1.79 22.14 14.75
C VAL A 796 2.47 22.23 13.39
N TYR A 797 2.20 23.30 12.64
CA TYR A 797 2.87 23.57 11.36
C TYR A 797 4.30 24.09 11.58
N SER A 798 5.24 23.59 10.77
CA SER A 798 6.64 24.00 10.77
C SER A 798 7.22 24.03 9.35
N ILE A 799 8.40 24.64 9.21
CA ILE A 799 9.17 24.66 7.97
C ILE A 799 10.66 24.51 8.29
N SER A 800 11.39 23.77 7.47
CA SER A 800 12.84 23.62 7.67
C SER A 800 13.58 24.89 7.26
N ASP A 801 14.22 25.59 8.21
CA ASP A 801 14.98 26.83 7.99
C ASP A 801 16.33 26.44 7.33
N SER A 802 16.37 26.46 5.99
CA SER A 802 17.51 26.01 5.16
C SER A 802 18.03 24.60 5.50
N ARG A 803 17.12 23.65 5.74
CA ARG A 803 17.41 22.27 6.21
C ARG A 803 18.11 22.17 7.59
N THR A 804 18.24 23.26 8.36
CA THR A 804 18.98 23.25 9.64
C THR A 804 18.15 22.99 10.89
N ARG A 805 16.82 23.22 10.85
CA ARG A 805 15.89 23.09 12.00
C ARG A 805 14.44 23.20 11.56
N ASN A 806 13.54 22.47 12.21
CA ASN A 806 12.10 22.58 11.94
C ASN A 806 11.50 23.76 12.71
N ARG A 807 11.47 24.93 12.06
CA ARG A 807 10.98 26.17 12.65
C ARG A 807 9.46 26.20 12.67
N MET A 808 8.86 26.31 13.86
CA MET A 808 7.42 26.50 14.04
C MET A 808 6.91 27.71 13.24
N LEU A 809 5.80 27.51 12.52
CA LEU A 809 4.99 28.56 11.90
C LEU A 809 3.84 28.99 12.83
N LYS A 810 3.04 29.97 12.41
CA LYS A 810 1.75 30.30 13.05
C LYS A 810 0.55 29.88 12.20
N TYR A 811 0.78 29.75 10.90
CA TYR A 811 -0.20 29.47 9.86
C TYR A 811 0.46 28.64 8.76
N THR A 812 -0.32 27.86 8.02
CA THR A 812 0.12 27.27 6.75
C THR A 812 0.45 28.39 5.73
N PRO A 813 1.49 28.24 4.89
CA PRO A 813 1.67 29.13 3.74
C PRO A 813 0.56 28.89 2.70
N GLU A 814 0.14 29.95 2.00
CA GLU A 814 -1.09 29.93 1.17
C GLU A 814 -1.04 28.94 -0.01
N HIS A 815 0.10 28.80 -0.68
CA HIS A 815 0.25 28.00 -1.90
C HIS A 815 1.41 26.99 -1.85
N MET A 816 2.18 26.98 -0.77
CA MET A 816 3.36 26.13 -0.58
C MET A 816 3.01 24.94 0.32
N HIS A 817 3.83 23.88 0.29
CA HIS A 817 3.76 22.83 1.32
C HIS A 817 4.52 23.28 2.58
N CYS A 818 4.07 22.83 3.74
CA CYS A 818 4.79 22.92 5.00
C CYS A 818 4.81 21.54 5.66
N PHE A 819 5.59 21.38 6.72
CA PHE A 819 5.44 20.22 7.59
C PHE A 819 4.32 20.51 8.60
N GLY A 820 3.52 19.50 8.91
CA GLY A 820 2.67 19.48 10.10
C GLY A 820 3.12 18.31 10.97
N THR A 821 3.08 18.50 12.29
CA THR A 821 3.21 17.38 13.23
C THR A 821 2.02 17.41 14.18
N PHE A 822 1.36 16.28 14.36
CA PHE A 822 0.27 16.07 15.31
C PHE A 822 0.46 14.74 16.03
N TYR A 823 -0.26 14.53 17.13
CA TYR A 823 -0.38 13.22 17.76
C TYR A 823 -1.56 12.45 17.14
N GLY A 824 -1.36 11.17 16.84
CA GLY A 824 -2.38 10.34 16.21
C GLY A 824 -1.88 8.92 15.89
N PRO A 825 -2.72 8.10 15.23
CA PRO A 825 -2.35 6.75 14.80
C PRO A 825 -1.25 6.80 13.73
N PHE A 826 -0.35 5.82 13.77
CA PHE A 826 0.66 5.61 12.75
C PHE A 826 0.05 5.04 11.46
N VAL A 827 0.59 5.45 10.31
CA VAL A 827 0.19 5.02 8.96
C VAL A 827 1.44 5.06 8.08
N ALA A 828 1.62 4.06 7.20
CA ALA A 828 2.85 3.87 6.42
C ALA A 828 3.33 5.15 5.67
N PRO A 829 4.64 5.47 5.63
CA PRO A 829 5.16 6.65 4.95
C PRO A 829 4.81 6.71 3.46
N ASN A 830 4.69 7.95 2.95
CA ASN A 830 4.15 8.29 1.63
C ASN A 830 2.67 7.98 1.38
N SER A 831 1.91 7.49 2.38
CA SER A 831 0.45 7.42 2.30
C SER A 831 -0.16 8.83 2.19
N GLY A 832 -1.15 9.00 1.31
CA GLY A 832 -1.86 10.26 1.11
C GLY A 832 -3.02 10.45 2.09
N PHE A 833 -3.34 11.70 2.41
CA PHE A 833 -4.47 12.05 3.28
C PHE A 833 -5.20 13.31 2.79
N CYS A 834 -6.50 13.37 3.08
CA CYS A 834 -7.28 14.61 3.06
C CYS A 834 -7.55 15.10 4.50
N ALA A 835 -7.79 16.40 4.67
CA ALA A 835 -8.10 16.98 5.96
C ALA A 835 -9.14 18.11 5.86
N VAL A 836 -9.99 18.21 6.88
CA VAL A 836 -11.26 18.95 6.91
C VAL A 836 -11.35 19.78 8.20
N GLN A 837 -12.03 20.94 8.19
CA GLN A 837 -12.22 21.75 9.41
C GLN A 837 -13.39 21.26 10.28
N SER A 838 -14.55 20.98 9.68
CA SER A 838 -15.71 20.35 10.32
C SER A 838 -16.39 19.41 9.32
N VAL A 839 -16.92 18.28 9.80
CA VAL A 839 -17.75 17.35 9.01
C VAL A 839 -19.21 17.81 9.01
N ALA A 840 -19.70 18.33 10.15
CA ALA A 840 -21.10 18.65 10.37
C ALA A 840 -21.71 19.61 9.32
N ASN A 841 -22.84 19.19 8.75
CA ASN A 841 -23.50 19.91 7.66
C ASN A 841 -24.07 21.27 8.09
N SER A 842 -24.58 21.40 9.33
CA SER A 842 -25.01 22.68 9.91
C SER A 842 -23.94 23.78 9.89
N PHE A 843 -22.65 23.43 9.98
CA PHE A 843 -21.53 24.38 9.88
C PHE A 843 -21.04 24.61 8.44
N ALA A 844 -21.50 23.80 7.47
CA ALA A 844 -21.13 23.90 6.06
C ALA A 844 -21.85 25.08 5.38
N LYS A 845 -21.34 26.30 5.59
CA LYS A 845 -21.86 27.52 4.93
C LYS A 845 -22.01 27.30 3.43
N ALA A 846 -23.23 27.43 2.92
CA ALA A 846 -23.57 27.17 1.52
C ALA A 846 -22.57 27.83 0.54
N GLY A 847 -22.02 27.03 -0.38
CA GLY A 847 -20.99 27.46 -1.33
C GLY A 847 -19.55 27.53 -0.77
N SER A 848 -19.29 27.07 0.45
CA SER A 848 -17.93 26.91 1.00
C SER A 848 -17.42 25.50 0.79
N PHE A 849 -16.26 25.37 0.13
CA PHE A 849 -15.56 24.09 -0.06
C PHE A 849 -15.02 23.57 1.29
N ARG A 850 -15.49 22.39 1.73
CA ARG A 850 -15.27 21.80 3.07
C ARG A 850 -13.83 21.26 3.27
N ILE A 851 -13.21 20.70 2.23
CA ILE A 851 -11.87 20.10 2.33
C ILE A 851 -10.81 21.21 2.47
N ALA A 852 -10.12 21.18 3.60
CA ALA A 852 -9.27 22.26 4.07
C ALA A 852 -7.80 22.11 3.66
N ALA A 853 -7.30 20.86 3.62
CA ALA A 853 -5.92 20.54 3.29
C ALA A 853 -5.80 19.16 2.63
N THR A 854 -4.68 18.96 1.94
CA THR A 854 -4.23 17.66 1.41
C THR A 854 -2.74 17.49 1.67
N GLY A 855 -2.27 16.24 1.77
CA GLY A 855 -0.86 15.97 1.99
C GLY A 855 -0.50 14.49 1.91
N SER A 856 0.75 14.19 2.31
CA SER A 856 1.24 12.82 2.51
C SER A 856 1.98 12.69 3.84
N VAL A 857 1.97 11.49 4.43
CA VAL A 857 2.83 11.13 5.56
C VAL A 857 4.29 11.16 5.12
N LEU A 858 5.19 11.72 5.93
CA LEU A 858 6.61 11.87 5.62
C LEU A 858 7.49 11.05 6.58
N ASN A 859 7.28 11.16 7.90
CA ASN A 859 7.93 10.32 8.89
C ASN A 859 7.01 10.04 10.09
N ILE A 860 7.37 9.03 10.87
CA ILE A 860 6.69 8.55 12.07
C ILE A 860 7.69 8.57 13.22
N ASP A 861 7.36 9.16 14.36
CA ASP A 861 8.27 9.30 15.51
C ASP A 861 7.48 9.32 16.84
N GLN A 862 8.17 9.16 17.97
CA GLN A 862 7.61 9.47 19.31
C GLN A 862 7.92 10.91 19.74
N SER A 863 8.96 11.54 19.19
CA SER A 863 9.44 12.88 19.53
C SER A 863 9.70 13.71 18.27
N THR A 864 9.69 15.05 18.33
CA THR A 864 10.09 15.88 17.18
C THR A 864 10.66 17.24 17.60
N ASP A 865 11.82 17.59 17.05
CA ASP A 865 12.51 18.88 17.30
C ASP A 865 11.88 20.07 16.55
N ILE A 866 10.68 20.46 16.99
CA ILE A 866 10.01 21.68 16.52
C ILE A 866 10.46 22.87 17.38
N VAL A 867 11.13 23.85 16.76
CA VAL A 867 11.66 25.02 17.47
C VAL A 867 10.93 26.32 17.09
N LYS A 868 10.47 27.03 18.10
CA LYS A 868 9.87 28.37 17.99
C LYS A 868 10.95 29.43 18.21
N LYS A 869 11.02 30.39 17.29
CA LYS A 869 11.97 31.50 17.34
C LYS A 869 11.56 32.50 18.43
N LEU A 870 12.34 32.59 19.49
CA LEU A 870 12.19 33.58 20.55
C LEU A 870 13.15 34.75 20.29
N LYS A 871 12.71 35.97 20.59
CA LYS A 871 13.57 37.15 20.65
C LYS A 871 13.50 37.71 22.06
N LEU A 872 14.61 37.62 22.81
CA LEU A 872 14.79 38.47 23.98
C LEU A 872 15.20 39.85 23.47
N THR A 873 14.59 40.92 23.99
CA THR A 873 14.80 42.29 23.51
C THR A 873 15.27 43.19 24.63
N GLY A 874 16.39 43.89 24.43
CA GLY A 874 16.93 44.89 25.34
C GLY A 874 17.00 46.27 24.72
N VAL A 875 17.15 47.28 25.56
CA VAL A 875 17.35 48.68 25.17
C VAL A 875 18.67 49.16 25.77
N PRO A 876 19.55 49.83 25.01
CA PRO A 876 20.77 50.41 25.58
C PRO A 876 20.43 51.58 26.50
N TYR A 877 21.24 51.79 27.54
CA TYR A 877 21.09 52.96 28.42
C TYR A 877 22.36 53.80 28.59
N LYS A 878 23.52 53.26 28.22
CA LYS A 878 24.81 53.96 28.24
C LYS A 878 25.70 53.37 27.15
N ILE A 879 26.20 54.20 26.24
CA ILE A 879 26.87 53.78 24.99
C ILE A 879 28.19 54.56 24.84
N PHE A 880 29.30 53.84 24.62
CA PHE A 880 30.62 54.42 24.40
C PHE A 880 30.96 54.49 22.90
N LYS A 881 32.07 53.85 22.47
CA LYS A 881 32.41 53.62 21.06
C LYS A 881 31.85 52.26 20.63
N ASN A 882 32.57 51.18 20.94
CA ASN A 882 32.17 49.80 20.63
C ASN A 882 31.50 49.05 21.79
N THR A 883 31.42 49.64 22.99
CA THR A 883 30.76 49.04 24.16
C THR A 883 29.48 49.76 24.51
N ALA A 884 28.48 49.01 24.98
CA ALA A 884 27.24 49.55 25.51
C ALA A 884 26.73 48.70 26.68
N PHE A 885 26.02 49.35 27.61
CA PHE A 885 25.27 48.70 28.67
C PHE A 885 23.79 48.62 28.28
N ILE A 886 23.18 47.45 28.47
CA ILE A 886 21.84 47.10 28.00
C ILE A 886 20.96 46.73 29.20
N LYS A 887 19.71 47.19 29.16
CA LYS A 887 18.68 46.93 30.17
C LYS A 887 17.42 46.28 29.60
N LYS A 888 16.57 45.76 30.48
CA LYS A 888 15.25 45.15 30.20
C LYS A 888 15.27 43.92 29.28
N MET A 889 16.40 43.22 29.17
CA MET A 889 16.52 41.97 28.40
C MET A 889 16.55 40.71 29.27
N PHE A 890 17.05 40.85 30.50
CA PHE A 890 17.17 39.84 31.54
C PHE A 890 16.69 40.46 32.87
N SER A 891 16.32 39.61 33.83
CA SER A 891 15.86 40.00 35.18
C SER A 891 16.95 39.91 36.23
N SER A 892 17.88 38.96 36.08
CA SER A 892 18.88 38.59 37.10
C SER A 892 20.30 38.55 36.53
N PRO A 893 21.36 38.89 37.30
CA PRO A 893 22.74 38.66 36.88
C PRO A 893 23.04 37.18 36.59
N LEU A 894 22.31 36.23 37.21
CA LEU A 894 22.43 34.80 36.91
C LEU A 894 21.95 34.46 35.49
N GLU A 895 20.91 35.13 34.99
CA GLU A 895 20.49 35.01 33.59
C GLU A 895 21.55 35.59 32.66
N VAL A 896 22.16 36.73 33.03
CA VAL A 896 23.24 37.32 32.23
C VAL A 896 24.44 36.36 32.15
N ALA A 897 24.85 35.76 33.26
CA ALA A 897 25.93 34.77 33.29
C ALA A 897 25.62 33.55 32.39
N LYS A 898 24.38 33.03 32.45
CA LYS A 898 23.90 31.96 31.57
C LYS A 898 23.90 32.32 30.08
N PHE A 899 23.92 33.61 29.73
CA PHE A 899 24.05 34.12 28.37
C PHE A 899 25.36 34.90 28.13
N GLU A 900 26.39 34.74 28.97
CA GLU A 900 27.70 35.35 28.72
C GLU A 900 28.31 34.79 27.42
N GLY A 901 28.97 35.64 26.65
CA GLY A 901 29.47 35.28 25.31
C GLY A 901 28.39 35.14 24.23
N ALA A 902 27.09 35.25 24.54
CA ALA A 902 26.03 35.03 23.56
C ALA A 902 25.96 36.12 22.47
N ASN A 903 25.65 35.68 21.24
CA ASN A 903 25.56 36.55 20.06
C ASN A 903 24.24 37.35 20.01
N ILE A 904 24.36 38.68 20.00
CA ILE A 904 23.26 39.65 19.93
C ILE A 904 23.36 40.51 18.67
N ARG A 905 22.25 41.13 18.25
CA ARG A 905 22.23 42.09 17.13
C ARG A 905 21.27 43.24 17.40
N THR A 906 21.54 44.42 16.84
CA THR A 906 20.57 45.53 16.81
C THR A 906 19.56 45.38 15.67
N VAL A 907 18.46 46.13 15.73
CA VAL A 907 17.56 46.32 14.57
C VAL A 907 18.28 46.98 13.40
N SER A 908 19.26 47.84 13.66
CA SER A 908 20.16 48.43 12.64
C SER A 908 21.17 47.44 12.03
N GLY A 909 21.18 46.17 12.46
CA GLY A 909 21.98 45.08 11.85
C GLY A 909 23.36 44.85 12.47
N ILE A 910 23.88 45.80 13.25
CA ILE A 910 25.16 45.73 13.97
C ILE A 910 25.16 44.50 14.89
N ARG A 911 26.19 43.66 14.78
CA ARG A 911 26.36 42.47 15.62
C ARG A 911 27.12 42.82 16.89
N GLY A 912 26.93 42.02 17.92
CA GLY A 912 27.64 42.14 19.18
C GLY A 912 27.59 40.88 20.03
N GLN A 913 28.19 40.96 21.21
CA GLN A 913 28.33 39.87 22.16
C GLN A 913 28.01 40.36 23.58
N VAL A 914 27.29 39.56 24.36
CA VAL A 914 27.20 39.72 25.83
C VAL A 914 28.60 39.52 26.42
N LYS A 915 29.08 40.42 27.29
CA LYS A 915 30.43 40.34 27.85
C LYS A 915 30.52 40.06 29.35
N LYS A 916 29.73 40.72 30.20
CA LYS A 916 29.61 40.46 31.66
C LYS A 916 28.33 41.10 32.20
N ALA A 917 27.84 40.62 33.34
CA ALA A 917 26.86 41.31 34.17
C ALA A 917 27.37 42.67 34.67
N VAL A 918 26.44 43.49 35.20
CA VAL A 918 26.74 44.73 35.93
C VAL A 918 26.13 44.60 37.31
N ASP A 919 26.97 44.68 38.33
CA ASP A 919 26.60 44.30 39.71
C ASP A 919 25.61 45.29 40.36
N GLN A 920 25.58 46.53 39.87
CA GLN A 920 24.79 47.65 40.40
C GLN A 920 23.29 47.57 40.06
N GLU A 921 22.88 46.84 39.00
CA GLU A 921 21.51 46.86 38.49
C GLU A 921 21.12 45.45 37.98
N HIS A 922 20.15 44.80 38.62
CA HIS A 922 19.79 43.41 38.31
C HIS A 922 19.38 43.21 36.83
N GLY A 923 19.96 42.20 36.18
CA GLY A 923 19.72 41.87 34.77
C GLY A 923 20.35 42.83 33.75
N HIS A 924 21.07 43.87 34.18
CA HIS A 924 21.84 44.73 33.28
C HIS A 924 23.18 44.08 32.92
N PHE A 925 23.64 44.32 31.69
CA PHE A 925 24.87 43.71 31.19
C PHE A 925 25.66 44.63 30.26
N ARG A 926 26.98 44.43 30.28
CA ARG A 926 27.93 45.04 29.33
C ARG A 926 28.00 44.19 28.07
N ALA A 927 27.92 44.84 26.91
CA ALA A 927 28.10 44.23 25.60
C ALA A 927 29.15 44.95 24.76
N THR A 928 29.73 44.22 23.81
CA THR A 928 30.60 44.74 22.73
C THR A 928 29.91 44.60 21.38
N PHE A 929 30.01 45.60 20.52
CA PHE A 929 29.44 45.67 19.17
C PHE A 929 30.50 46.02 18.12
N GLU A 930 30.22 45.67 16.86
CA GLU A 930 31.07 46.00 15.70
C GLU A 930 31.27 47.52 15.51
N ASP A 931 30.22 48.30 15.77
CA ASP A 931 30.21 49.78 15.68
C ASP A 931 29.27 50.38 16.75
N LYS A 932 29.28 51.71 16.87
CA LYS A 932 28.48 52.46 17.84
C LYS A 932 26.98 52.41 17.54
N ILE A 933 26.28 51.60 18.33
CA ILE A 933 24.81 51.55 18.36
C ILE A 933 24.19 52.91 18.76
N LEU A 934 22.92 53.12 18.42
CA LEU A 934 22.16 54.31 18.81
C LEU A 934 21.35 54.06 20.08
N MET A 935 21.04 55.13 20.83
CA MET A 935 20.13 55.05 21.99
C MET A 935 18.70 54.60 21.62
N SER A 936 18.34 54.74 20.34
CA SER A 936 17.08 54.28 19.75
C SER A 936 17.12 52.85 19.22
N ASP A 937 18.26 52.16 19.23
CA ASP A 937 18.35 50.77 18.76
C ASP A 937 17.70 49.81 19.77
N ILE A 938 16.84 48.92 19.28
CA ILE A 938 16.45 47.73 20.04
C ILE A 938 17.51 46.66 19.78
N VAL A 939 18.14 46.18 20.85
CA VAL A 939 19.03 45.01 20.83
C VAL A 939 18.18 43.75 20.96
N PHE A 940 18.52 42.67 20.26
CA PHE A 940 17.87 41.38 20.45
C PHE A 940 18.82 40.18 20.36
N LEU A 941 18.55 39.18 21.18
CA LEU A 941 19.14 37.84 21.13
C LEU A 941 18.18 36.90 20.40
N ARG A 942 18.69 36.10 19.45
CA ARG A 942 17.90 35.11 18.70
C ARG A 942 17.94 33.75 19.38
N ALA A 943 17.04 33.53 20.34
CA ALA A 943 16.87 32.24 20.98
C ALA A 943 15.96 31.31 20.16
N TRP A 944 16.06 30.02 20.43
CA TRP A 944 15.18 28.98 19.91
C TRP A 944 14.63 28.20 21.10
N TYR A 945 13.32 28.07 21.18
CA TYR A 945 12.61 27.41 22.26
C TYR A 945 11.91 26.17 21.69
N PRO A 946 12.14 24.96 22.21
CA PRO A 946 11.46 23.76 21.74
C PRO A 946 9.96 23.86 22.04
N VAL A 947 9.13 23.33 21.14
CA VAL A 947 7.67 23.32 21.29
C VAL A 947 7.17 21.89 21.16
N GLN A 948 6.74 21.33 22.28
CA GLN A 948 6.06 20.04 22.33
C GLN A 948 4.70 20.13 21.59
N VAL A 949 4.38 19.07 20.85
CA VAL A 949 3.08 18.87 20.20
C VAL A 949 2.08 18.41 21.27
N ARG A 950 0.81 18.83 21.15
CA ARG A 950 -0.24 18.39 22.08
C ARG A 950 -0.64 16.95 21.75
N LYS A 951 -0.61 16.07 22.75
CA LYS A 951 -1.16 14.70 22.67
C LYS A 951 -2.69 14.76 22.71
N PHE A 952 -3.31 15.11 21.58
CA PHE A 952 -4.76 15.09 21.39
C PHE A 952 -5.08 14.40 20.07
N CYS A 953 -5.85 13.33 20.16
CA CYS A 953 -6.44 12.59 19.05
C CYS A 953 -7.83 12.13 19.53
N THR A 954 -8.87 12.36 18.73
CA THR A 954 -10.24 11.89 18.99
C THR A 954 -10.80 11.30 17.71
N MET A 955 -11.46 10.14 17.80
CA MET A 955 -11.99 9.45 16.62
C MET A 955 -13.31 10.10 16.17
N VAL A 956 -13.59 10.06 14.86
CA VAL A 956 -14.89 10.53 14.31
C VAL A 956 -15.86 9.36 14.34
N THR A 957 -16.74 9.36 15.34
CA THR A 957 -17.69 8.29 15.70
C THR A 957 -19.10 8.51 15.13
N ASN A 958 -19.19 9.01 13.88
CA ASN A 958 -20.45 9.50 13.33
C ASN A 958 -21.49 8.42 12.97
N LEU A 959 -21.19 7.13 13.13
CA LEU A 959 -22.19 6.06 12.98
C LEU A 959 -22.87 5.69 14.31
N LEU A 960 -22.39 6.22 15.45
CA LEU A 960 -23.00 6.08 16.78
C LEU A 960 -24.03 7.19 17.06
N GLU A 961 -23.92 8.33 16.39
CA GLU A 961 -24.83 9.47 16.55
C GLU A 961 -26.19 9.19 15.88
N THR A 962 -27.28 9.69 16.49
CA THR A 962 -28.62 9.73 15.87
C THR A 962 -28.57 10.44 14.52
N ASP A 963 -28.11 11.69 14.51
CA ASP A 963 -27.89 12.49 13.32
C ASP A 963 -26.46 12.28 12.81
N LYS A 964 -26.26 11.19 12.05
CA LYS A 964 -24.96 10.75 11.47
C LYS A 964 -24.19 11.81 10.65
N THR A 965 -24.82 12.93 10.33
CA THR A 965 -24.24 14.06 9.57
C THR A 965 -23.86 15.28 10.42
N GLU A 966 -24.12 15.26 11.73
CA GLU A 966 -23.94 16.41 12.65
C GLU A 966 -22.80 16.20 13.67
N TRP A 967 -21.88 15.25 13.45
CA TRP A 967 -20.79 14.95 14.40
C TRP A 967 -19.94 16.19 14.78
N ASN A 968 -19.88 16.48 16.09
CA ASN A 968 -19.32 17.71 16.64
C ASN A 968 -18.04 17.48 17.47
N GLY A 969 -16.89 17.79 16.87
CA GLY A 969 -15.58 17.76 17.55
C GLY A 969 -15.19 19.08 18.24
N MET A 970 -13.90 19.22 18.57
CA MET A 970 -13.33 20.47 19.08
C MET A 970 -13.51 21.61 18.05
N ARG A 971 -14.15 22.70 18.48
CA ARG A 971 -14.41 23.92 17.66
C ARG A 971 -13.13 24.71 17.35
N LEU A 972 -13.12 25.47 16.24
CA LEU A 972 -11.95 26.28 15.87
C LEU A 972 -11.79 27.49 16.80
N THR A 973 -10.57 28.05 16.89
CA THR A 973 -10.31 29.25 17.71
C THR A 973 -10.95 30.54 17.17
N GLY A 974 -11.66 30.45 16.04
CA GLY A 974 -12.55 31.50 15.53
C GLY A 974 -13.97 31.38 16.09
N GLU A 975 -14.57 30.18 16.04
CA GLU A 975 -15.92 29.93 16.58
C GLU A 975 -15.97 30.18 18.09
N VAL A 976 -15.06 29.57 18.86
CA VAL A 976 -14.99 29.73 20.34
C VAL A 976 -14.86 31.20 20.76
N ARG A 977 -14.23 32.05 19.92
CA ARG A 977 -14.17 33.49 20.18
C ARG A 977 -15.46 34.22 19.85
N HIS A 978 -16.14 33.82 18.78
CA HIS A 978 -17.42 34.40 18.38
C HIS A 978 -18.51 34.11 19.43
N GLU A 979 -18.61 32.85 19.86
CA GLU A 979 -19.55 32.37 20.88
C GLU A 979 -19.34 33.08 22.22
N LEU A 980 -18.08 33.24 22.67
CA LEU A 980 -17.73 33.91 23.92
C LEU A 980 -17.61 35.45 23.79
N GLY A 981 -17.93 36.05 22.65
CA GLY A 981 -17.80 37.50 22.40
C GLY A 981 -16.36 38.05 22.47
N LEU A 982 -15.34 37.18 22.46
CA LEU A 982 -13.94 37.53 22.69
C LEU A 982 -13.26 38.10 21.45
N LYS A 983 -12.92 39.39 21.49
CA LYS A 983 -12.17 40.10 20.43
C LYS A 983 -10.81 39.43 20.16
N THR A 984 -10.39 39.40 18.89
CA THR A 984 -9.10 38.83 18.48
C THR A 984 -7.92 39.63 19.06
N PRO A 985 -6.92 38.97 19.71
CA PRO A 985 -5.86 39.68 20.42
C PRO A 985 -4.85 40.34 19.45
N LEU A 986 -4.96 41.67 19.31
CA LEU A 986 -4.03 42.53 18.58
C LEU A 986 -3.19 43.34 19.57
N ARG A 987 -1.86 43.33 19.42
CA ARG A 987 -0.94 44.21 20.17
C ARG A 987 -0.69 45.47 19.34
N PRO A 988 -0.95 46.69 19.86
CA PRO A 988 -0.73 47.94 19.10
C PRO A 988 0.69 48.05 18.53
N ASN A 989 1.71 47.78 19.35
CA ASN A 989 3.13 47.81 18.97
C ASN A 989 3.54 46.69 17.98
N SER A 990 2.60 45.88 17.50
CA SER A 990 2.81 44.85 16.46
C SER A 990 2.00 45.11 15.19
N GLN A 991 1.17 46.16 15.16
CA GLN A 991 0.52 46.64 13.95
C GLN A 991 1.52 47.47 13.13
N TYR A 992 1.55 47.27 11.81
CA TYR A 992 2.38 48.08 10.94
C TYR A 992 1.81 49.48 10.77
N GLN A 993 2.69 50.48 10.74
CA GLN A 993 2.39 51.89 10.53
C GLN A 993 3.29 52.43 9.42
N GLU A 994 2.89 53.52 8.77
CA GLU A 994 3.72 54.21 7.78
C GLU A 994 4.91 54.90 8.46
N ILE A 995 6.12 54.70 7.93
CA ILE A 995 7.36 55.19 8.55
C ILE A 995 7.90 56.38 7.76
N VAL A 996 7.38 57.57 8.06
CA VAL A 996 7.93 58.83 7.54
C VAL A 996 9.32 59.06 8.14
N ARG A 997 10.35 59.14 7.29
CA ARG A 997 11.76 59.32 7.71
C ARG A 997 12.24 60.74 7.39
N PRO A 998 12.73 61.53 8.37
CA PRO A 998 13.32 62.83 8.10
C PRO A 998 14.66 62.69 7.36
N SER A 999 15.03 63.70 6.58
CA SER A 999 16.34 63.78 5.93
C SER A 999 17.46 63.83 6.98
N ARG A 1000 18.35 62.84 6.99
CA ARG A 1000 19.46 62.76 7.95
C ARG A 1000 20.61 63.66 7.52
N HIS A 1001 20.75 64.79 8.19
CA HIS A 1001 21.92 65.66 8.11
C HIS A 1001 22.93 65.27 9.19
N PHE A 1002 24.20 65.15 8.83
CA PHE A 1002 25.29 64.85 9.76
C PHE A 1002 26.02 66.12 10.18
N ASN A 1003 26.56 66.13 11.40
CA ASN A 1003 27.38 67.25 11.88
C ASN A 1003 28.68 67.38 11.07
N PRO A 1004 29.17 68.60 10.81
CA PRO A 1004 30.44 68.81 10.13
C PRO A 1004 31.62 68.29 10.96
N LEU A 1005 32.70 67.90 10.27
CA LEU A 1005 33.92 67.39 10.88
C LEU A 1005 34.57 68.44 11.79
N LYS A 1006 34.64 68.16 13.09
CA LYS A 1006 35.38 68.96 14.06
C LYS A 1006 36.79 68.39 14.24
N VAL A 1007 37.79 69.09 13.71
CA VAL A 1007 39.21 68.75 13.91
C VAL A 1007 39.63 69.16 15.32
N PRO A 1008 40.35 68.30 16.09
CA PRO A 1008 40.89 68.70 17.40
C PRO A 1008 41.89 69.86 17.28
N ALA A 1009 41.85 70.81 18.21
CA ALA A 1009 42.68 72.02 18.15
C ALA A 1009 44.20 71.72 18.17
N SER A 1010 44.61 70.68 18.90
CA SER A 1010 46.00 70.18 18.91
C SER A 1010 46.44 69.70 17.53
N LEU A 1011 45.63 68.89 16.85
CA LEU A 1011 45.92 68.41 15.50
C LEU A 1011 45.85 69.57 14.49
N GLN A 1012 44.92 70.51 14.62
CA GLN A 1012 44.85 71.70 13.76
C GLN A 1012 46.12 72.57 13.88
N ALA A 1013 46.75 72.62 15.05
CA ALA A 1013 48.04 73.28 15.24
C ALA A 1013 49.21 72.46 14.66
N GLN A 1014 49.19 71.13 14.77
CA GLN A 1014 50.24 70.25 14.26
C GLN A 1014 50.20 70.06 12.72
N LEU A 1015 49.06 70.31 12.06
CA LEU A 1015 48.95 70.20 10.61
C LEU A 1015 49.95 71.11 9.87
N PRO A 1016 50.61 70.62 8.79
CA PRO A 1016 51.42 71.44 7.90
C PRO A 1016 50.66 72.64 7.35
N PHE A 1017 51.35 73.75 7.08
CA PHE A 1017 50.75 75.04 6.70
C PHE A 1017 49.70 74.93 5.58
N ASN A 1018 49.99 74.16 4.53
CA ASN A 1018 49.10 73.95 3.39
C ASN A 1018 47.79 73.22 3.76
N SER A 1019 47.82 72.38 4.80
CA SER A 1019 46.69 71.55 5.27
C SER A 1019 45.90 72.19 6.41
N ARG A 1020 46.35 73.31 6.99
CA ARG A 1020 45.65 73.99 8.08
C ARG A 1020 44.34 74.61 7.60
N GLN A 1021 43.24 74.26 8.26
CA GLN A 1021 41.91 74.81 7.95
C GLN A 1021 41.87 76.32 8.24
N LYS A 1022 41.64 77.12 7.19
CA LYS A 1022 41.54 78.59 7.23
C LYS A 1022 40.19 79.09 7.77
N ALA A 1023 39.79 78.59 8.94
CA ALA A 1023 38.52 78.90 9.58
C ALA A 1023 38.52 80.31 10.21
N LEU A 1024 37.93 81.28 9.52
CA LEU A 1024 37.73 82.63 10.04
C LEU A 1024 36.71 82.64 11.20
N ARG A 1025 37.06 83.26 12.32
CA ARG A 1025 36.11 83.51 13.42
C ARG A 1025 35.11 84.60 13.02
N PRO A 1026 33.81 84.49 13.40
CA PRO A 1026 32.85 85.57 13.18
C PRO A 1026 33.27 86.84 13.94
N ARG A 1027 33.10 88.02 13.32
CA ARG A 1027 33.44 89.30 13.94
C ARG A 1027 32.34 89.71 14.93
N SER A 1028 32.71 89.96 16.19
CA SER A 1028 31.77 90.34 17.26
C SER A 1028 31.33 91.81 17.23
N LYS A 1029 32.19 92.71 16.74
CA LYS A 1029 31.89 94.15 16.59
C LYS A 1029 31.54 94.46 15.12
N PRO A 1030 30.45 95.20 14.84
CA PRO A 1030 30.14 95.65 13.49
C PRO A 1030 31.21 96.62 12.99
N THR A 1031 31.72 96.38 11.80
CA THR A 1031 32.69 97.27 11.13
C THR A 1031 32.05 98.61 10.78
N TYR A 1032 32.87 99.66 10.57
CA TYR A 1032 32.38 100.93 10.05
C TYR A 1032 31.59 100.76 8.73
N MET A 1033 32.04 99.88 7.83
CA MET A 1033 31.31 99.55 6.60
C MET A 1033 29.90 98.99 6.88
N GLN A 1034 29.75 98.10 7.86
CA GLN A 1034 28.45 97.55 8.29
C GLN A 1034 27.58 98.56 9.06
N LYS A 1035 28.15 99.64 9.59
CA LYS A 1035 27.39 100.78 10.12
C LYS A 1035 26.97 101.78 9.03
N ARG A 1036 27.71 101.83 7.91
CA ARG A 1036 27.48 102.74 6.77
C ARG A 1036 26.57 102.15 5.69
N THR A 1037 26.24 100.85 5.71
CA THR A 1037 25.36 100.24 4.70
C THR A 1037 23.99 100.90 4.68
N VAL A 1038 23.62 101.41 3.50
CA VAL A 1038 22.30 102.02 3.22
C VAL A 1038 21.18 101.00 3.47
N LEU A 1039 20.09 101.46 4.08
CA LEU A 1039 18.86 100.69 4.23
C LEU A 1039 18.17 100.59 2.86
N LEU A 1040 17.96 99.38 2.37
CA LEU A 1040 17.30 99.13 1.08
C LEU A 1040 15.87 99.67 1.07
N ASN A 1041 15.48 100.29 -0.05
CA ASN A 1041 14.12 100.75 -0.28
C ASN A 1041 13.12 99.57 -0.28
N ALA A 1042 11.84 99.86 -0.02
CA ALA A 1042 10.80 98.84 0.07
C ALA A 1042 10.68 98.00 -1.23
N GLU A 1043 10.94 98.60 -2.39
CA GLU A 1043 10.96 97.94 -3.69
C GLU A 1043 12.21 97.09 -3.89
N GLU A 1044 13.40 97.63 -3.63
CA GLU A 1044 14.67 96.88 -3.67
C GLU A 1044 14.64 95.65 -2.75
N ARG A 1045 14.01 95.77 -1.58
CA ARG A 1045 13.82 94.66 -0.64
C ARG A 1045 12.90 93.57 -1.22
N LYS A 1046 11.81 93.94 -1.91
CA LYS A 1046 10.94 93.00 -2.65
C LYS A 1046 11.69 92.34 -3.81
N VAL A 1047 12.45 93.11 -4.60
CA VAL A 1047 13.25 92.60 -5.72
C VAL A 1047 14.32 91.63 -5.23
N ARG A 1048 15.00 91.92 -4.11
CA ARG A 1048 16.01 91.06 -3.51
C ARG A 1048 15.42 89.75 -2.96
N ASP A 1049 14.26 89.82 -2.31
CA ASP A 1049 13.51 88.64 -1.84
C ASP A 1049 13.02 87.78 -3.01
N LEU A 1050 12.48 88.39 -4.06
CA LEU A 1050 12.10 87.70 -5.30
C LEU A 1050 13.30 87.01 -5.95
N LEU A 1051 14.43 87.71 -6.12
CA LEU A 1051 15.65 87.15 -6.70
C LEU A 1051 16.21 86.00 -5.83
N GLN A 1052 16.19 86.14 -4.50
CA GLN A 1052 16.57 85.06 -3.58
C GLN A 1052 15.66 83.83 -3.74
N LYS A 1053 14.34 84.01 -3.85
CA LYS A 1053 13.37 82.93 -4.09
C LYS A 1053 13.56 82.25 -5.44
N VAL A 1054 13.82 83.01 -6.51
CA VAL A 1054 14.14 82.48 -7.84
C VAL A 1054 15.42 81.65 -7.78
N MET A 1055 16.46 82.14 -7.10
CA MET A 1055 17.74 81.43 -6.98
C MET A 1055 17.65 80.15 -6.12
N THR A 1056 16.87 80.13 -5.03
CA THR A 1056 16.68 78.89 -4.23
C THR A 1056 15.82 77.87 -4.96
N LEU A 1057 14.77 78.28 -5.67
CA LEU A 1057 14.00 77.40 -6.55
C LEU A 1057 14.86 76.87 -7.70
N HIS A 1058 15.77 77.68 -8.25
CA HIS A 1058 16.71 77.23 -9.28
C HIS A 1058 17.71 76.20 -8.73
N THR A 1059 18.33 76.42 -7.57
CA THR A 1059 19.29 75.45 -6.99
C THR A 1059 18.64 74.15 -6.53
N ASP A 1060 17.43 74.18 -6.00
CA ASP A 1060 16.65 72.96 -5.68
C ASP A 1060 16.23 72.21 -6.94
N LYS A 1061 15.73 72.90 -7.97
CA LYS A 1061 15.40 72.31 -9.29
C LYS A 1061 16.64 71.70 -9.95
N GLU A 1062 17.79 72.37 -9.87
CA GLU A 1062 19.10 71.87 -10.27
C GLU A 1062 19.52 70.62 -9.50
N ALA A 1063 19.42 70.63 -8.17
CA ALA A 1063 19.80 69.50 -7.32
C ALA A 1063 18.93 68.27 -7.60
N LYS A 1064 17.59 68.46 -7.70
CA LYS A 1064 16.64 67.42 -8.09
C LYS A 1064 16.92 66.89 -9.51
N ARG A 1065 17.25 67.78 -10.46
CA ARG A 1065 17.64 67.40 -11.84
C ARG A 1065 18.94 66.59 -11.86
N LYS A 1066 19.96 67.00 -11.09
CA LYS A 1066 21.26 66.31 -10.95
C LYS A 1066 21.09 64.94 -10.29
N ALA A 1067 20.31 64.86 -9.21
CA ALA A 1067 20.00 63.59 -8.53
C ALA A 1067 19.20 62.63 -9.44
N LYS A 1068 18.20 63.11 -10.18
CA LYS A 1068 17.46 62.29 -11.16
C LYS A 1068 18.38 61.77 -12.26
N LYS A 1069 19.20 62.65 -12.87
CA LYS A 1069 20.19 62.24 -13.88
C LYS A 1069 21.23 61.25 -13.34
N ALA A 1070 21.67 61.39 -12.10
CA ALA A 1070 22.59 60.44 -11.47
C ALA A 1070 21.94 59.05 -11.30
N ALA A 1071 20.69 58.97 -10.85
CA ALA A 1071 19.95 57.71 -10.72
C ALA A 1071 19.61 57.09 -12.10
N GLU A 1072 19.34 57.91 -13.11
CA GLU A 1072 19.17 57.47 -14.50
C GLU A 1072 20.49 56.93 -15.07
N HIS A 1073 21.62 57.60 -14.82
CA HIS A 1073 22.96 57.17 -15.22
C HIS A 1073 23.40 55.88 -14.50
N GLU A 1074 23.10 55.72 -13.21
CA GLU A 1074 23.39 54.48 -12.47
C GLU A 1074 22.58 53.30 -13.03
N ARG A 1075 21.31 53.51 -13.37
CA ARG A 1075 20.47 52.49 -14.04
C ARG A 1075 20.99 52.17 -15.44
N TYR A 1076 21.39 53.18 -16.21
CA TYR A 1076 22.00 53.00 -17.53
C TYR A 1076 23.31 52.20 -17.44
N HIS A 1077 24.22 52.57 -16.53
CA HIS A 1077 25.48 51.87 -16.31
C HIS A 1077 25.26 50.40 -15.90
N LYS A 1078 24.30 50.12 -15.01
CA LYS A 1078 23.90 48.75 -14.64
C LYS A 1078 23.23 47.96 -15.77
N ARG A 1079 22.74 48.62 -16.82
CA ARG A 1079 22.26 47.97 -18.04
C ARG A 1079 23.41 47.71 -19.01
N MET A 1080 24.23 48.73 -19.28
CA MET A 1080 25.44 48.61 -20.12
C MET A 1080 26.36 47.50 -19.62
N GLN A 1081 26.61 47.40 -18.31
CA GLN A 1081 27.42 46.31 -17.74
C GLN A 1081 26.85 44.90 -17.99
N LYS A 1082 25.52 44.76 -18.10
CA LYS A 1082 24.89 43.47 -18.45
C LYS A 1082 24.94 43.19 -19.94
N GLU A 1083 24.72 44.22 -20.77
CA GLU A 1083 24.84 44.14 -22.23
C GLU A 1083 26.29 43.83 -22.64
N GLU A 1084 27.27 44.42 -21.96
CA GLU A 1084 28.70 44.15 -22.10
C GLU A 1084 29.08 42.75 -21.61
N GLN A 1085 28.57 42.30 -20.45
CA GLN A 1085 28.77 40.91 -19.98
C GLN A 1085 28.25 39.89 -21.00
N ALA A 1086 27.01 40.05 -21.48
CA ALA A 1086 26.42 39.16 -22.48
C ALA A 1086 27.17 39.21 -23.83
N TYR A 1087 27.71 40.38 -24.22
CA TYR A 1087 28.54 40.52 -25.42
C TYR A 1087 29.92 39.86 -25.27
N ILE A 1088 30.54 39.92 -24.08
CA ILE A 1088 31.79 39.23 -23.77
C ILE A 1088 31.57 37.71 -23.73
N GLU A 1089 30.46 37.24 -23.15
CA GLU A 1089 30.06 35.83 -23.17
C GLU A 1089 29.84 35.34 -24.61
N LYS A 1090 29.01 36.03 -25.40
CA LYS A 1090 28.79 35.70 -26.82
C LYS A 1090 30.09 35.71 -27.63
N LYS A 1091 30.97 36.69 -27.45
CA LYS A 1091 32.28 36.70 -28.13
C LYS A 1091 33.23 35.61 -27.65
N ARG A 1092 33.09 35.13 -26.41
CA ARG A 1092 33.84 33.97 -25.91
C ARG A 1092 33.33 32.68 -26.54
N GLU A 1093 32.02 32.53 -26.71
CA GLU A 1093 31.38 31.41 -27.42
C GLU A 1093 31.75 31.42 -28.91
N GLU A 1094 31.52 32.52 -29.64
CA GLU A 1094 31.92 32.68 -31.04
C GLU A 1094 33.40 32.36 -31.28
N LYS A 1095 34.28 32.83 -30.38
CA LYS A 1095 35.72 32.54 -30.43
C LYS A 1095 36.02 31.07 -30.15
N ALA A 1096 35.33 30.43 -29.21
CA ALA A 1096 35.49 29.01 -28.91
C ALA A 1096 34.99 28.11 -30.05
N GLU A 1097 33.82 28.42 -30.65
CA GLU A 1097 33.31 27.74 -31.83
C GLU A 1097 34.26 27.91 -33.03
N TRP A 1098 34.75 29.14 -33.26
CA TRP A 1098 35.71 29.41 -34.31
C TRP A 1098 36.98 28.57 -34.14
N PHE A 1099 37.56 28.52 -32.93
CA PHE A 1099 38.71 27.66 -32.64
C PHE A 1099 38.37 26.15 -32.69
N ALA A 1100 37.16 25.71 -32.36
CA ALA A 1100 36.76 24.31 -32.48
C ALA A 1100 36.64 23.86 -33.95
N GLN A 1101 36.11 24.73 -34.81
CA GLN A 1101 36.02 24.48 -36.26
C GLN A 1101 37.37 24.63 -36.97
N HIS A 1102 38.07 25.75 -36.76
CA HIS A 1102 39.30 26.09 -37.48
C HIS A 1102 40.55 25.46 -36.87
N GLY A 1103 40.56 25.14 -35.56
CA GLY A 1103 41.67 24.45 -34.91
C GLY A 1103 41.93 23.05 -35.44
N LYS A 1104 40.90 22.37 -35.97
CA LYS A 1104 41.07 21.10 -36.71
C LYS A 1104 41.78 21.30 -38.06
N ARG A 1105 41.48 22.38 -38.79
CA ARG A 1105 42.18 22.75 -40.03
C ARG A 1105 43.63 23.18 -39.76
N LEU A 1106 43.84 24.10 -38.82
CA LEU A 1106 45.18 24.56 -38.42
C LEU A 1106 46.11 23.42 -37.94
N ARG A 1107 45.56 22.35 -37.33
CA ARG A 1107 46.31 21.13 -36.99
C ARG A 1107 46.60 20.22 -38.18
N GLN A 1108 45.88 20.33 -39.29
CA GLN A 1108 46.18 19.60 -40.53
C GLN A 1108 47.15 20.39 -41.41
N ASP A 1109 46.90 21.68 -41.64
CA ASP A 1109 47.74 22.56 -42.46
C ASP A 1109 49.12 22.80 -41.82
N GLY A 1110 49.17 22.95 -40.49
CA GLY A 1110 50.42 23.17 -39.75
C GLY A 1110 51.41 22.00 -39.76
N ASN A 1111 51.02 20.85 -40.29
CA ASN A 1111 51.84 19.63 -40.32
C ASN A 1111 52.50 19.36 -41.70
N SER A 1112 52.37 20.28 -42.68
CA SER A 1112 52.89 20.10 -44.05
C SER A 1112 53.90 21.16 -44.52
N SER A 1113 54.43 22.01 -43.64
CA SER A 1113 55.39 23.06 -44.03
C SER A 1113 56.41 23.40 -42.94
N GLY A 1114 57.67 23.63 -43.35
CA GLY A 1114 58.61 24.44 -42.55
C GLY A 1114 59.61 23.71 -41.65
N SER A 1115 60.30 22.68 -42.16
CA SER A 1115 61.63 22.35 -41.60
C SER A 1115 62.57 23.54 -41.84
N GLY A 1116 62.79 24.38 -40.83
CA GLY A 1116 63.46 25.68 -40.95
C GLY A 1116 64.21 26.06 -39.68
N LYS A 1117 65.53 26.25 -39.79
CA LYS A 1117 66.45 26.43 -38.65
C LYS A 1117 66.17 27.69 -37.82
N ARG A 1118 66.41 27.54 -36.51
CA ARG A 1118 66.74 28.59 -35.53
C ARG A 1118 67.51 29.78 -36.13
N SER A 1119 67.10 31.00 -35.78
CA SER A 1119 68.02 32.10 -35.42
C SER A 1119 67.36 33.01 -34.39
N LYS A 1120 68.15 33.84 -33.69
CA LYS A 1120 67.69 34.71 -32.60
C LYS A 1120 67.30 36.11 -33.10
N ASN A 1121 66.29 36.68 -32.43
CA ASN A 1121 66.40 37.95 -31.71
C ASN A 1121 65.66 37.79 -30.37
#